data_AF-A0A8C1J8C6-F1
#
_entry.id   AF-A0A8C1J8C6-F1
#
_cell.length_a   1.000
_cell.length_b   1.000
_cell.length_c   1.000
_cell.angle_alpha   90.00
_cell.angle_beta   90.00
_cell.angle_gamma   90.00
#
_symmetry.space_group_name_H-M   'P 1'
#
loop_
_entity.id
_entity.type
_entity.pdbx_description
1 polymer ?
#
loop_
_entity_poly.entity_id
_entity_poly.type
_entity_poly.pdbx_seq_one_letter_code
_entity_poly.pdbx_strand_id
1 'polypeptide(L)'
;NSTMPFLRTAYEVGLDFLEFLGQRISKTDRNELRDIYNFEFKRHILLLKLIVTCFSFRAELIKDKGGVEITSDPEATKGKVMFIIKEQGKLVVVKFHIINHGENCVYFTYYTALHKMRCFTLIDERRVNRVSPLLLCPGESYAVEVHYKVHHHGHFPATMYFEFCPEADPPGSAKPFCIVRELEAVVQSELAETLGPESPYNPKQSRRLRPEKRIVEEGVPPERLSIYLSIYLSIYLAVHLSIHPSIDLSSIYLSIYHLQLCMKNYTERFHLLLHLEEIQMEVDIKKYDLYGKTMTLDKSNKKLLILIVPGVAENRPSVLRGDTLNVCLSEDRNQPITVYQGYVHRVELDRVKLGFSKKLLQKFVSNMKFNVEFNINRFPIRLQHRAVELAGQHGLGDVLFPSDKGTGHTALPDLRSAYLENNPEQKAAVQHILSGTSKPAPYLIFGPPGTGKTVTVVEAIKQVNKSKATTHILACAPSNSACDLLCERLLGYVDGHRLYRLCAPSRDPRTLPQKLNWNEAQDSFLLPSRQALMDYSVIVVTLVTAGRLVTGGVGKGHFTHIFIDEAGQAMEPECIIGIAEQIVHFYTGQLVLAGDPKQLGPVLRSPLAQLHGLGQSLLERLMTQNALYQKSQDGHSGFDTRFVTKLLRNYRSHPAILKIPNELFYENELQVFANQMEREAFCCWEHLPKTGFPVVFHGVMGKDEREANSPSFFNVTEIEVIVSYLNKLIQTQGKKGLPKLSTSDIGIITPYRKQVEKIRKALNTVAELNNWKDIKVGSVEEFQGQERKVIIVSTVRSSVSYVKMDQDFNIGFLSNEKRFNVAMTRAKALLIVVGNPVILSKDPTWQRFIQYCELEQGYTGFDYKDAEGEEDMVSRLASLKISSDGMQHYVTLSELYYVLVRLIFAFVSRYR
;
A
#
# COMPACT_ATOMS: atom_id res chain seq x y z
N ASN A 1 -27.91 -15.72 -4.21
CA ASN A 1 -26.49 -15.92 -3.83
C ASN A 1 -25.48 -15.60 -4.92
N SER A 2 -25.79 -15.62 -6.23
CA SER A 2 -24.88 -15.14 -7.30
C SER A 2 -25.16 -13.70 -7.78
N THR A 3 -26.36 -13.17 -7.53
CA THR A 3 -26.84 -11.85 -7.97
C THR A 3 -26.62 -10.71 -6.97
N MET A 4 -26.35 -11.02 -5.70
CA MET A 4 -26.22 -10.01 -4.62
C MET A 4 -25.05 -9.02 -4.78
N PRO A 5 -23.85 -9.42 -5.23
CA PRO A 5 -22.75 -8.49 -5.44
C PRO A 5 -23.10 -7.42 -6.49
N PHE A 6 -23.83 -7.81 -7.54
CA PHE A 6 -24.22 -6.91 -8.63
C PHE A 6 -25.31 -5.92 -8.24
N LEU A 7 -26.29 -6.35 -7.43
CA LEU A 7 -27.29 -5.46 -6.84
C LEU A 7 -26.64 -4.44 -5.90
N ARG A 8 -25.61 -4.85 -5.16
CA ARG A 8 -24.83 -3.97 -4.31
C ARG A 8 -24.06 -2.93 -5.12
N THR A 9 -23.38 -3.31 -6.19
CA THR A 9 -22.68 -2.37 -7.09
C THR A 9 -23.63 -1.40 -7.78
N ALA A 10 -24.80 -1.87 -8.25
CA ALA A 10 -25.80 -0.98 -8.85
C ALA A 10 -26.40 0.00 -7.83
N TYR A 11 -26.54 -0.44 -6.57
CA TYR A 11 -26.98 0.39 -5.46
C TYR A 11 -25.93 1.43 -5.06
N GLU A 12 -24.65 1.04 -4.96
CA GLU A 12 -23.52 1.93 -4.65
C GLU A 12 -23.31 2.98 -5.76
N VAL A 13 -23.34 2.60 -7.04
CA VAL A 13 -23.29 3.56 -8.17
C VAL A 13 -24.50 4.50 -8.16
N GLY A 14 -25.68 4.01 -7.73
CA GLY A 14 -26.86 4.84 -7.54
C GLY A 14 -26.71 5.82 -6.37
N LEU A 15 -26.06 5.41 -5.28
CA LEU A 15 -25.75 6.25 -4.13
C LEU A 15 -24.68 7.31 -4.44
N ASP A 16 -23.61 6.93 -5.13
CA ASP A 16 -22.55 7.85 -5.58
C ASP A 16 -23.12 8.93 -6.50
N PHE A 17 -24.08 8.57 -7.38
CA PHE A 17 -24.77 9.53 -8.22
C PHE A 17 -25.70 10.46 -7.42
N LEU A 18 -26.36 9.94 -6.37
CA LEU A 18 -27.16 10.75 -5.46
C LEU A 18 -26.30 11.71 -4.62
N GLU A 19 -25.11 11.26 -4.20
CA GLU A 19 -24.14 12.08 -3.47
C GLU A 19 -23.51 13.15 -4.40
N PHE A 20 -23.21 12.79 -5.65
CA PHE A 20 -22.80 13.70 -6.72
C PHE A 20 -23.85 14.80 -6.99
N LEU A 21 -25.14 14.45 -7.02
CA LEU A 21 -26.23 15.43 -7.13
C LEU A 21 -26.39 16.27 -5.85
N GLY A 22 -26.18 15.69 -4.67
CA GLY A 22 -26.24 16.38 -3.38
C GLY A 22 -25.15 17.43 -3.18
N GLN A 23 -23.96 17.22 -3.76
CA GLN A 23 -22.86 18.18 -3.72
C GLN A 23 -23.09 19.41 -4.63
N ARG A 24 -24.04 19.34 -5.58
CA ARG A 24 -24.40 20.46 -6.46
C ARG A 24 -25.72 21.08 -6.01
N ILE A 25 -25.67 21.83 -4.90
CA ILE A 25 -26.81 22.65 -4.45
C ILE A 25 -27.02 23.79 -5.47
N SER A 26 -28.10 23.66 -6.25
CA SER A 26 -28.81 24.71 -6.98
C SER A 26 -28.05 25.48 -8.07
N LYS A 27 -28.25 25.06 -9.34
CA LYS A 27 -28.48 25.90 -10.56
C LYS A 27 -28.40 25.17 -11.91
N THR A 28 -28.39 23.84 -11.98
CA THR A 28 -28.35 23.12 -13.29
C THR A 28 -29.74 22.97 -13.92
N ASP A 29 -29.85 23.30 -15.21
CA ASP A 29 -31.09 23.17 -16.02
C ASP A 29 -31.54 21.69 -16.08
N ARG A 30 -32.85 21.47 -16.19
CA ARG A 30 -33.46 20.14 -16.28
C ARG A 30 -32.98 19.36 -17.52
N ASN A 31 -32.63 20.06 -18.59
CA ASN A 31 -32.07 19.45 -19.80
C ASN A 31 -30.62 19.00 -19.58
N GLU A 32 -29.81 19.82 -18.92
CA GLU A 32 -28.42 19.51 -18.58
C GLU A 32 -28.32 18.30 -17.62
N LEU A 33 -29.19 18.23 -16.61
CA LEU A 33 -29.31 17.05 -15.73
C LEU A 33 -29.75 15.79 -16.49
N ARG A 34 -30.65 15.94 -17.46
CA ARG A 34 -31.10 14.85 -18.32
C ARG A 34 -29.98 14.39 -19.26
N ASP A 35 -29.16 15.30 -19.75
CA ASP A 35 -28.04 14.99 -20.63
C ASP A 35 -26.90 14.33 -19.84
N ILE A 36 -26.56 14.80 -18.63
CA ILE A 36 -25.63 14.13 -17.71
C ILE A 36 -26.12 12.71 -17.37
N TYR A 37 -27.41 12.56 -17.04
CA TYR A 37 -28.01 11.25 -16.76
C TYR A 37 -27.95 10.30 -17.97
N ASN A 38 -28.27 10.80 -19.18
CA ASN A 38 -28.23 10.00 -20.39
C ASN A 38 -26.80 9.67 -20.84
N PHE A 39 -25.85 10.59 -20.64
CA PHE A 39 -24.49 10.48 -21.16
C PHE A 39 -23.55 9.72 -20.20
N GLU A 40 -23.68 9.93 -18.89
CA GLU A 40 -22.80 9.29 -17.90
C GLU A 40 -23.47 8.04 -17.28
N PHE A 41 -24.71 8.15 -16.81
CA PHE A 41 -25.35 7.10 -15.99
C PHE A 41 -25.98 5.98 -16.83
N LYS A 42 -26.81 6.32 -17.83
CA LYS A 42 -27.43 5.33 -18.74
C LYS A 42 -26.37 4.56 -19.54
N ARG A 43 -25.27 5.24 -19.91
CA ARG A 43 -24.10 4.67 -20.59
C ARG A 43 -23.36 3.67 -19.68
N HIS A 44 -23.11 4.02 -18.42
CA HIS A 44 -22.51 3.10 -17.44
C HIS A 44 -23.38 1.87 -17.17
N ILE A 45 -24.71 2.04 -17.08
CA ILE A 45 -25.64 0.92 -16.89
C ILE A 45 -25.68 0.02 -18.13
N LEU A 46 -25.66 0.57 -19.34
CA LEU A 46 -25.61 -0.22 -20.58
C LEU A 46 -24.30 -1.04 -20.65
N LEU A 47 -23.18 -0.41 -20.28
CA LEU A 47 -21.86 -1.04 -20.20
C LEU A 47 -21.84 -2.14 -19.12
N LEU A 48 -22.38 -1.88 -17.93
CA LEU A 48 -22.53 -2.88 -16.88
C LEU A 48 -23.41 -4.04 -17.36
N LYS A 49 -24.52 -3.76 -18.05
CA LYS A 49 -25.40 -4.80 -18.61
C LYS A 49 -24.68 -5.66 -19.65
N LEU A 50 -23.93 -5.06 -20.57
CA LEU A 50 -23.15 -5.76 -21.59
C LEU A 50 -22.01 -6.58 -20.98
N ILE A 51 -21.25 -6.00 -20.05
CA ILE A 51 -20.18 -6.70 -19.31
C ILE A 51 -20.76 -7.86 -18.51
N VAL A 52 -21.83 -7.65 -17.75
CA VAL A 52 -22.51 -8.70 -16.97
C VAL A 52 -23.05 -9.80 -17.89
N THR A 53 -23.58 -9.45 -19.06
CA THR A 53 -24.05 -10.42 -20.06
C THR A 53 -22.88 -11.25 -20.61
N CYS A 54 -21.77 -10.61 -20.99
CA CYS A 54 -20.57 -11.29 -21.47
C CYS A 54 -19.93 -12.20 -20.41
N PHE A 55 -19.95 -11.82 -19.12
CA PHE A 55 -19.39 -12.63 -18.03
C PHE A 55 -20.33 -13.75 -17.56
N SER A 56 -21.64 -13.50 -17.50
CA SER A 56 -22.63 -14.47 -16.99
C SER A 56 -23.00 -15.56 -18.01
N PHE A 57 -22.97 -15.23 -19.30
CA PHE A 57 -23.25 -16.15 -20.42
C PHE A 57 -21.99 -16.56 -21.19
N ARG A 58 -20.81 -16.38 -20.59
CA ARG A 58 -19.51 -16.64 -21.22
C ARG A 58 -19.41 -18.04 -21.84
N ALA A 59 -19.88 -19.07 -21.13
CA ALA A 59 -19.88 -20.45 -21.62
C ALA A 59 -20.79 -20.65 -22.85
N GLU A 60 -21.90 -19.90 -22.94
CA GLU A 60 -22.86 -19.96 -24.04
C GLU A 60 -22.41 -19.13 -25.25
N LEU A 61 -21.67 -18.04 -25.02
CA LEU A 61 -21.08 -17.21 -26.08
C LEU A 61 -19.90 -17.92 -26.75
N ILE A 62 -19.13 -18.72 -26.00
CA ILE A 62 -17.99 -19.46 -26.53
C ILE A 62 -18.42 -20.76 -27.25
N LYS A 63 -19.55 -21.35 -26.88
CA LYS A 63 -20.01 -22.61 -27.49
C LYS A 63 -20.40 -22.43 -28.97
N ASP A 64 -20.01 -23.39 -29.79
CA ASP A 64 -20.52 -23.56 -31.15
C ASP A 64 -22.04 -23.76 -31.15
N LYS A 65 -22.73 -23.14 -32.11
CA LYS A 65 -24.19 -23.14 -32.15
C LYS A 65 -24.71 -22.75 -33.53
N GLY A 66 -25.97 -23.07 -33.79
CA GLY A 66 -26.62 -22.80 -35.07
C GLY A 66 -26.02 -23.56 -36.25
N GLY A 67 -25.43 -24.74 -36.01
CA GLY A 67 -24.72 -25.53 -37.03
C GLY A 67 -23.35 -24.99 -37.42
N VAL A 68 -22.92 -23.85 -36.86
CA VAL A 68 -21.61 -23.24 -37.15
C VAL A 68 -20.60 -23.63 -36.08
N GLU A 69 -19.45 -24.12 -36.53
CA GLU A 69 -18.27 -24.39 -35.73
C GLU A 69 -17.15 -23.40 -36.08
N ILE A 70 -16.48 -22.86 -35.05
CA ILE A 70 -15.29 -22.02 -35.26
C ILE A 70 -14.06 -22.69 -34.64
N THR A 71 -13.19 -23.23 -35.50
CA THR A 71 -11.88 -23.75 -35.13
C THR A 71 -10.79 -22.72 -35.40
N SER A 72 -9.55 -23.00 -34.97
CA SER A 72 -8.43 -22.09 -35.19
C SER A 72 -7.11 -22.81 -35.41
N ASP A 73 -6.18 -22.16 -36.08
CA ASP A 73 -4.77 -22.54 -36.16
C ASP A 73 -3.93 -21.39 -35.58
N PRO A 74 -3.28 -21.54 -34.39
CA PRO A 74 -3.20 -22.76 -33.56
C PRO A 74 -4.53 -23.18 -32.91
N GLU A 75 -4.65 -24.47 -32.53
CA GLU A 75 -5.90 -25.07 -32.01
C GLU A 75 -6.39 -24.39 -30.71
N ALA A 76 -7.68 -24.06 -30.67
CA ALA A 76 -8.33 -23.47 -29.50
C ALA A 76 -8.64 -24.51 -28.42
N THR A 77 -8.28 -24.25 -27.17
CA THR A 77 -8.74 -25.06 -26.02
C THR A 77 -9.87 -24.34 -25.30
N LYS A 78 -11.08 -24.94 -25.24
CA LYS A 78 -12.28 -24.32 -24.64
C LYS A 78 -12.58 -22.92 -25.23
N GLY A 79 -12.42 -22.78 -26.55
CA GLY A 79 -12.67 -21.54 -27.30
C GLY A 79 -11.67 -20.40 -27.04
N LYS A 80 -10.52 -20.73 -26.47
CA LYS A 80 -9.39 -19.82 -26.25
C LYS A 80 -8.17 -20.30 -27.02
N VAL A 81 -7.63 -19.42 -27.84
CA VAL A 81 -6.37 -19.61 -28.58
C VAL A 81 -5.27 -18.91 -27.80
N MET A 82 -4.27 -19.66 -27.35
CA MET A 82 -3.09 -19.12 -26.70
C MET A 82 -1.87 -19.49 -27.52
N PHE A 83 -1.02 -18.52 -27.82
CA PHE A 83 0.23 -18.75 -28.54
C PHE A 83 1.39 -18.02 -27.89
N ILE A 84 2.50 -18.75 -27.73
CA ILE A 84 3.72 -18.26 -27.08
C ILE A 84 4.71 -17.84 -28.15
N ILE A 85 5.23 -16.62 -28.03
CA ILE A 85 6.19 -16.03 -28.96
C ILE A 85 7.52 -15.90 -28.24
N LYS A 86 8.53 -16.62 -28.73
CA LYS A 86 9.89 -16.60 -28.17
C LYS A 86 10.77 -15.49 -28.73
N GLU A 87 10.49 -15.03 -29.95
CA GLU A 87 11.28 -14.00 -30.66
C GLU A 87 10.44 -12.76 -30.97
N GLN A 88 10.90 -11.58 -30.55
CA GLN A 88 10.22 -10.31 -30.79
C GLN A 88 10.16 -9.96 -32.28
N GLY A 89 9.09 -9.26 -32.70
CA GLY A 89 8.96 -8.75 -34.07
C GLY A 89 8.58 -9.78 -35.14
N LYS A 90 8.49 -11.07 -34.78
CA LYS A 90 7.97 -12.11 -35.68
C LYS A 90 6.46 -11.93 -35.87
N LEU A 91 6.02 -11.90 -37.13
CA LEU A 91 4.60 -11.91 -37.48
C LEU A 91 4.03 -13.29 -37.13
N VAL A 92 2.98 -13.31 -36.32
CA VAL A 92 2.21 -14.54 -36.04
C VAL A 92 0.82 -14.37 -36.66
N VAL A 93 0.39 -15.37 -37.42
CA VAL A 93 -0.93 -15.39 -38.05
C VAL A 93 -1.75 -16.46 -37.36
N VAL A 94 -2.89 -16.06 -36.80
CA VAL A 94 -3.90 -16.98 -36.26
C VAL A 94 -5.07 -17.01 -37.22
N LYS A 95 -5.39 -18.18 -37.76
CA LYS A 95 -6.52 -18.34 -38.68
C LYS A 95 -7.72 -18.89 -37.93
N PHE A 96 -8.85 -18.21 -37.96
CA PHE A 96 -10.13 -18.74 -37.49
C PHE A 96 -10.88 -19.34 -38.66
N HIS A 97 -11.14 -20.64 -38.61
CA HIS A 97 -11.92 -21.35 -39.63
C HIS A 97 -13.36 -21.46 -39.17
N ILE A 98 -14.24 -20.81 -39.92
CA ILE A 98 -15.69 -20.80 -39.70
C ILE A 98 -16.28 -21.85 -40.64
N ILE A 99 -16.89 -22.90 -40.09
CA ILE A 99 -17.39 -24.04 -40.84
C ILE A 99 -18.88 -24.22 -40.57
N ASN A 100 -19.70 -24.37 -41.62
CA ASN A 100 -21.11 -24.70 -41.47
C ASN A 100 -21.32 -26.22 -41.53
N HIS A 101 -21.54 -26.86 -40.38
CA HIS A 101 -21.93 -28.27 -40.26
C HIS A 101 -23.45 -28.47 -40.19
N GLY A 102 -24.24 -27.40 -40.27
CA GLY A 102 -25.70 -27.46 -40.27
C GLY A 102 -26.28 -27.94 -41.60
N GLU A 103 -27.57 -28.26 -41.58
CA GLU A 103 -28.32 -28.71 -42.76
C GLU A 103 -28.78 -27.55 -43.66
N ASN A 104 -28.76 -26.31 -43.15
CA ASN A 104 -29.22 -25.10 -43.84
C ASN A 104 -28.09 -24.10 -44.03
N CYS A 105 -28.23 -23.21 -45.03
CA CYS A 105 -27.28 -22.12 -45.23
C CYS A 105 -27.36 -21.09 -44.09
N VAL A 106 -26.22 -20.47 -43.78
CA VAL A 106 -26.11 -19.44 -42.73
C VAL A 106 -25.35 -18.25 -43.28
N TYR A 107 -25.83 -17.04 -43.03
CA TYR A 107 -25.12 -15.81 -43.36
C TYR A 107 -24.10 -15.48 -42.26
N PHE A 108 -22.82 -15.41 -42.60
CA PHE A 108 -21.81 -14.74 -41.80
C PHE A 108 -21.91 -13.23 -42.07
N THR A 109 -22.27 -12.46 -41.05
CA THR A 109 -22.75 -11.08 -41.24
C THR A 109 -21.83 -10.02 -40.67
N TYR A 110 -21.07 -10.32 -39.62
CA TYR A 110 -20.19 -9.34 -38.98
C TYR A 110 -19.15 -10.02 -38.11
N TYR A 111 -17.97 -9.41 -37.98
CA TYR A 111 -16.98 -9.81 -37.00
C TYR A 111 -16.16 -8.61 -36.54
N THR A 112 -15.60 -8.69 -35.34
CA THR A 112 -14.71 -7.66 -34.79
C THR A 112 -13.94 -8.19 -33.59
N ALA A 113 -12.80 -7.58 -33.27
CA ALA A 113 -12.24 -7.63 -31.92
C ALA A 113 -13.06 -6.70 -31.01
N LEU A 114 -13.47 -7.19 -29.83
CA LEU A 114 -14.24 -6.43 -28.85
C LEU A 114 -13.41 -5.30 -28.21
N HIS A 115 -12.13 -5.58 -27.98
CA HIS A 115 -11.13 -4.61 -27.55
C HIS A 115 -10.03 -4.59 -28.61
N LYS A 116 -9.93 -3.51 -29.40
CA LYS A 116 -8.86 -3.41 -30.39
C LYS A 116 -7.56 -3.07 -29.69
N MET A 117 -6.53 -3.82 -30.03
CA MET A 117 -5.15 -3.45 -29.78
C MET A 117 -4.48 -3.33 -31.13
N ARG A 118 -3.71 -2.28 -31.38
CA ARG A 118 -3.05 -2.07 -32.69
C ARG A 118 -2.07 -3.19 -33.05
N CYS A 119 -1.66 -3.98 -32.06
CA CYS A 119 -0.87 -5.18 -32.27
C CYS A 119 -1.61 -6.31 -33.01
N PHE A 120 -2.94 -6.29 -33.05
CA PHE A 120 -3.76 -7.23 -33.80
C PHE A 120 -4.37 -6.54 -35.03
N THR A 121 -4.11 -7.09 -36.21
CA THR A 121 -4.72 -6.66 -37.47
C THR A 121 -5.63 -7.78 -37.98
N LEU A 122 -6.88 -7.45 -38.29
CA LEU A 122 -7.84 -8.40 -38.88
C LEU A 122 -7.72 -8.36 -40.39
N ILE A 123 -7.58 -9.53 -41.01
CA ILE A 123 -7.49 -9.69 -42.46
C ILE A 123 -8.57 -10.67 -42.92
N ASP A 124 -9.33 -10.23 -43.91
CA ASP A 124 -10.48 -10.91 -44.49
C ASP A 124 -10.54 -10.54 -45.97
N GLU A 125 -10.45 -11.56 -46.82
CA GLU A 125 -10.41 -11.41 -48.27
C GLU A 125 -11.72 -10.84 -48.84
N ARG A 126 -12.87 -11.16 -48.23
CA ARG A 126 -14.21 -10.76 -48.70
C ARG A 126 -14.77 -9.55 -47.97
N ARG A 127 -14.09 -9.07 -46.92
CA ARG A 127 -14.46 -7.91 -46.08
C ARG A 127 -15.91 -7.99 -45.59
N VAL A 128 -16.28 -9.14 -45.05
CA VAL A 128 -17.62 -9.46 -44.59
C VAL A 128 -18.10 -8.43 -43.58
N ASN A 129 -19.28 -7.86 -43.83
CA ASN A 129 -19.90 -6.87 -42.96
C ASN A 129 -21.42 -6.89 -43.14
N ARG A 130 -22.15 -6.15 -42.29
CA ARG A 130 -23.63 -6.21 -42.29
C ARG A 130 -24.28 -5.74 -43.60
N VAL A 131 -23.56 -5.01 -44.44
CA VAL A 131 -24.01 -4.58 -45.78
C VAL A 131 -23.68 -5.63 -46.84
N SER A 132 -22.59 -6.38 -46.67
CA SER A 132 -22.12 -7.42 -47.57
C SER A 132 -21.87 -8.73 -46.80
N PRO A 133 -22.94 -9.44 -46.38
CA PRO A 133 -22.81 -10.71 -45.68
C PRO A 133 -22.34 -11.83 -46.61
N LEU A 134 -21.64 -12.82 -46.06
CA LEU A 134 -21.20 -14.02 -46.77
C LEU A 134 -22.18 -15.16 -46.49
N LEU A 135 -22.80 -15.73 -47.52
CA LEU A 135 -23.57 -16.96 -47.39
C LEU A 135 -22.62 -18.16 -47.28
N LEU A 136 -22.82 -19.00 -46.27
CA LEU A 136 -22.10 -20.26 -46.05
C LEU A 136 -23.08 -21.42 -46.21
N CYS A 137 -22.96 -22.19 -47.29
CA CYS A 137 -23.74 -23.40 -47.51
C CYS A 137 -23.23 -24.56 -46.61
N PRO A 138 -24.05 -25.61 -46.38
CA PRO A 138 -23.62 -26.79 -45.66
C PRO A 138 -22.30 -27.37 -46.19
N GLY A 139 -21.33 -27.56 -45.30
CA GLY A 139 -19.99 -28.07 -45.61
C GLY A 139 -18.97 -27.00 -46.08
N GLU A 140 -19.40 -25.76 -46.33
CA GLU A 140 -18.47 -24.69 -46.69
C GLU A 140 -17.70 -24.16 -45.47
N SER A 141 -16.48 -23.67 -45.73
CA SER A 141 -15.63 -23.05 -44.72
C SER A 141 -15.07 -21.71 -45.18
N TYR A 142 -14.89 -20.79 -44.24
CA TYR A 142 -14.30 -19.48 -44.48
C TYR A 142 -13.27 -19.14 -43.42
N ALA A 143 -12.17 -18.50 -43.80
CA ALA A 143 -11.09 -18.15 -42.88
C ALA A 143 -11.03 -16.63 -42.64
N VAL A 144 -10.96 -16.25 -41.36
CA VAL A 144 -10.62 -14.89 -40.93
C VAL A 144 -9.25 -14.94 -40.26
N GLU A 145 -8.30 -14.14 -40.74
CA GLU A 145 -6.94 -14.11 -40.20
C GLU A 145 -6.77 -12.98 -39.18
N VAL A 146 -6.07 -13.28 -38.10
CA VAL A 146 -5.62 -12.30 -37.11
C VAL A 146 -4.10 -12.27 -37.13
N HIS A 147 -3.55 -11.15 -37.57
CA HIS A 147 -2.13 -10.91 -37.66
C HIS A 147 -1.66 -10.20 -36.40
N TYR A 148 -0.69 -10.79 -35.69
CA TYR A 148 -0.07 -10.23 -34.51
C TYR A 148 1.38 -9.82 -34.79
N LYS A 149 1.73 -8.57 -34.45
CA LYS A 149 3.11 -8.06 -34.53
C LYS A 149 3.40 -7.04 -33.42
N VAL A 150 4.32 -7.37 -32.51
CA VAL A 150 4.80 -6.47 -31.44
C VAL A 150 6.29 -6.69 -31.18
N HIS A 151 6.98 -5.62 -30.77
CA HIS A 151 8.40 -5.60 -30.43
C HIS A 151 8.67 -5.59 -28.91
N HIS A 152 7.69 -5.98 -28.09
CA HIS A 152 7.74 -5.87 -26.64
C HIS A 152 7.25 -7.16 -25.97
N HIS A 153 7.87 -7.52 -24.84
CA HIS A 153 7.39 -8.61 -23.98
C HIS A 153 6.06 -8.24 -23.34
N GLY A 154 5.17 -9.22 -23.16
CA GLY A 154 3.87 -8.97 -22.57
C GLY A 154 2.81 -10.02 -22.86
N HIS A 155 1.64 -9.76 -22.31
CA HIS A 155 0.42 -10.53 -22.43
C HIS A 155 -0.65 -9.66 -23.07
N PHE A 156 -1.09 -10.03 -24.26
CA PHE A 156 -2.00 -9.26 -25.09
C PHE A 156 -3.29 -10.06 -25.34
N PRO A 157 -4.33 -9.85 -24.52
CA PRO A 157 -5.61 -10.51 -24.71
C PRO A 157 -6.45 -9.76 -25.76
N ALA A 158 -7.15 -10.52 -26.59
CA ALA A 158 -8.18 -10.04 -27.49
C ALA A 158 -9.38 -10.98 -27.47
N THR A 159 -10.57 -10.43 -27.68
CA THR A 159 -11.80 -11.22 -27.76
C THR A 159 -12.43 -10.99 -29.12
N MET A 160 -12.52 -12.05 -29.91
CA MET A 160 -13.09 -12.07 -31.25
C MET A 160 -14.58 -12.37 -31.18
N TYR A 161 -15.38 -11.53 -31.83
CA TYR A 161 -16.82 -11.67 -31.97
C TYR A 161 -17.16 -12.00 -33.42
N PHE A 162 -18.00 -13.02 -33.63
CA PHE A 162 -18.51 -13.44 -34.94
C PHE A 162 -20.05 -13.49 -34.89
N GLU A 163 -20.71 -12.84 -35.85
CA GLU A 163 -22.18 -12.70 -35.96
C GLU A 163 -22.71 -13.49 -37.16
N PHE A 164 -23.73 -14.30 -36.90
CA PHE A 164 -24.37 -15.17 -37.88
C PHE A 164 -25.88 -14.96 -37.89
N CYS A 165 -26.50 -15.15 -39.05
CA CYS A 165 -27.94 -15.11 -39.24
C CYS A 165 -28.38 -16.32 -40.06
N PRO A 166 -29.19 -17.24 -39.50
CA PRO A 166 -29.74 -18.35 -40.27
C PRO A 166 -30.55 -17.85 -41.47
N GLU A 167 -30.54 -18.60 -42.57
CA GLU A 167 -31.49 -18.38 -43.66
C GLU A 167 -32.89 -18.78 -43.19
N ALA A 168 -33.88 -17.91 -43.39
CA ALA A 168 -35.27 -18.18 -43.05
C ALA A 168 -36.22 -17.55 -44.06
N ASP A 169 -37.37 -18.19 -44.21
CA ASP A 169 -38.45 -17.78 -45.10
C ASP A 169 -39.72 -17.49 -44.27
N PRO A 170 -40.22 -16.25 -44.20
CA PRO A 170 -39.80 -15.07 -44.95
C PRO A 170 -38.46 -14.46 -44.47
N PRO A 171 -37.72 -13.76 -45.35
CA PRO A 171 -36.43 -13.15 -45.06
C PRO A 171 -36.50 -12.20 -43.86
N GLY A 172 -35.65 -12.41 -42.86
CA GLY A 172 -35.56 -11.57 -41.65
C GLY A 172 -36.35 -12.09 -40.43
N SER A 173 -37.01 -13.25 -40.53
CA SER A 173 -37.68 -13.92 -39.40
C SER A 173 -36.72 -14.68 -38.47
N ALA A 174 -35.53 -15.05 -38.95
CA ALA A 174 -34.51 -15.71 -38.14
C ALA A 174 -33.85 -14.74 -37.15
N LYS A 175 -33.67 -15.21 -35.91
CA LYS A 175 -32.88 -14.48 -34.91
C LYS A 175 -31.38 -14.66 -35.19
N PRO A 176 -30.59 -13.56 -35.26
CA PRO A 176 -29.14 -13.68 -35.35
C PRO A 176 -28.56 -14.26 -34.05
N PHE A 177 -27.44 -14.94 -34.17
CA PHE A 177 -26.66 -15.47 -33.04
C PHE A 177 -25.19 -15.10 -33.19
N CYS A 178 -24.43 -15.20 -32.11
CA CYS A 178 -23.00 -14.87 -32.13
C CYS A 178 -22.15 -15.90 -31.41
N ILE A 179 -20.95 -16.13 -31.93
CA ILE A 179 -19.93 -16.99 -31.35
C ILE A 179 -18.73 -16.11 -31.00
N VAL A 180 -18.16 -16.34 -29.82
CA VAL A 180 -17.01 -15.59 -29.31
C VAL A 180 -15.80 -16.54 -29.20
N ARG A 181 -14.63 -16.03 -29.54
CA ARG A 181 -13.34 -16.70 -29.33
C ARG A 181 -12.39 -15.78 -28.58
N GLU A 182 -11.64 -16.34 -27.64
CA GLU A 182 -10.58 -15.61 -26.96
C GLU A 182 -9.24 -15.87 -27.62
N LEU A 183 -8.42 -14.84 -27.66
CA LEU A 183 -7.09 -14.85 -28.22
C LEU A 183 -6.13 -14.27 -27.17
N GLU A 184 -5.04 -14.98 -26.87
CA GLU A 184 -3.98 -14.49 -26.00
C GLU A 184 -2.63 -14.68 -26.69
N ALA A 185 -2.01 -13.56 -27.05
CA ALA A 185 -0.61 -13.54 -27.47
C ALA A 185 0.27 -13.34 -26.24
N VAL A 186 1.20 -14.27 -26.02
CA VAL A 186 2.09 -14.24 -24.85
C VAL A 186 3.54 -14.23 -25.31
N VAL A 187 4.23 -13.12 -25.11
CA VAL A 187 5.66 -12.98 -25.44
C VAL A 187 6.45 -13.20 -24.15
N GLN A 188 7.00 -14.40 -23.98
CA GLN A 188 7.67 -14.83 -22.73
C GLN A 188 9.12 -15.24 -22.97
N SER A 189 10.01 -14.89 -22.03
CA SER A 189 11.39 -15.39 -22.01
C SER A 189 11.53 -16.65 -21.14
N GLU A 190 12.70 -17.30 -21.19
CA GLU A 190 13.05 -18.42 -20.29
C GLU A 190 12.97 -18.04 -18.80
N LEU A 191 13.25 -16.78 -18.47
CA LEU A 191 13.10 -16.27 -17.11
C LEU A 191 11.62 -16.27 -16.68
N ALA A 192 10.70 -15.99 -17.61
CA ALA A 192 9.28 -16.01 -17.30
C ALA A 192 8.76 -17.41 -16.97
N GLU A 193 9.24 -18.44 -17.68
CA GLU A 193 8.92 -19.83 -17.36
C GLU A 193 9.38 -20.20 -15.93
N THR A 194 10.56 -19.72 -15.53
CA THR A 194 11.14 -19.99 -14.19
C THR A 194 10.40 -19.26 -13.06
N LEU A 195 9.89 -18.05 -13.34
CA LEU A 195 9.24 -17.18 -12.36
C LEU A 195 7.70 -17.30 -12.34
N GLY A 196 7.11 -18.02 -13.29
CA GLY A 196 5.67 -18.24 -13.40
C GLY A 196 5.02 -18.85 -12.15
N PRO A 197 3.68 -18.98 -12.14
CA PRO A 197 2.95 -19.53 -11.01
C PRO A 197 3.34 -20.99 -10.75
N GLU A 198 3.80 -21.31 -9.53
CA GLU A 198 4.20 -22.67 -9.16
C GLU A 198 2.99 -23.62 -9.00
N SER A 199 1.81 -23.08 -8.71
CA SER A 199 0.53 -23.81 -8.64
C SER A 199 -0.68 -22.87 -8.75
N PRO A 200 -1.86 -23.36 -9.18
CA PRO A 200 -3.08 -22.54 -9.25
C PRO A 200 -3.48 -21.95 -7.89
N TYR A 201 -4.04 -20.75 -7.89
CA TYR A 201 -4.51 -20.11 -6.67
C TYR A 201 -5.71 -20.86 -6.06
N ASN A 202 -5.64 -21.18 -4.77
CA ASN A 202 -6.72 -21.78 -3.98
C ASN A 202 -6.94 -20.95 -2.69
N PRO A 203 -8.12 -20.32 -2.50
CA PRO A 203 -8.37 -19.52 -1.31
C PRO A 203 -8.31 -20.37 -0.03
N LYS A 204 -7.64 -19.87 1.03
CA LYS A 204 -7.69 -20.52 2.35
C LYS A 204 -9.14 -20.64 2.82
N GLN A 205 -9.63 -21.85 3.04
CA GLN A 205 -10.92 -22.07 3.71
C GLN A 205 -10.78 -21.69 5.20
N SER A 206 -11.64 -20.77 5.67
CA SER A 206 -11.82 -20.51 7.10
C SER A 206 -12.36 -21.79 7.75
N ARG A 207 -11.61 -22.42 8.66
CA ARG A 207 -12.08 -23.61 9.39
C ARG A 207 -11.72 -23.61 10.88
N ARG A 208 -12.78 -23.96 11.64
CA ARG A 208 -12.99 -24.31 13.07
C ARG A 208 -12.98 -23.20 14.12
N LEU A 209 -14.16 -23.08 14.75
CA LEU A 209 -14.46 -22.34 15.98
C LEU A 209 -13.62 -22.85 17.17
N ARG A 210 -13.30 -21.90 18.05
CA ARG A 210 -12.50 -22.10 19.25
C ARG A 210 -13.27 -22.96 20.27
N PRO A 211 -12.66 -23.98 20.89
CA PRO A 211 -13.23 -24.61 22.07
C PRO A 211 -13.22 -23.62 23.25
N GLU A 212 -14.37 -23.49 23.94
CA GLU A 212 -14.61 -22.50 25.01
C GLU A 212 -13.87 -22.82 26.31
N LYS A 213 -13.55 -24.10 26.57
CA LYS A 213 -12.84 -24.52 27.79
C LYS A 213 -11.40 -24.93 27.47
N ARG A 214 -10.44 -24.15 27.97
CA ARG A 214 -9.00 -24.32 27.75
C ARG A 214 -8.26 -24.23 29.07
N ILE A 215 -7.25 -25.08 29.27
CA ILE A 215 -6.25 -24.91 30.33
C ILE A 215 -4.99 -24.37 29.66
N VAL A 216 -4.51 -23.21 30.11
CA VAL A 216 -3.27 -22.61 29.59
C VAL A 216 -2.11 -23.03 30.48
N GLU A 217 -1.10 -23.64 29.87
CA GLU A 217 0.16 -23.95 30.51
C GLU A 217 1.23 -22.98 30.04
N GLU A 218 1.69 -22.10 30.93
CA GLU A 218 2.67 -21.07 30.59
C GLU A 218 4.05 -21.65 30.29
N GLY A 219 4.65 -21.17 29.20
CA GLY A 219 6.04 -21.47 28.85
C GLY A 219 7.05 -20.64 29.63
N VAL A 220 8.30 -20.73 29.17
CA VAL A 220 9.42 -20.02 29.81
C VAL A 220 9.80 -18.81 28.96
N PRO A 221 9.64 -17.57 29.45
CA PRO A 221 10.01 -16.37 28.71
C PRO A 221 11.54 -16.30 28.47
N PRO A 222 12.00 -15.59 27.44
CA PRO A 222 13.42 -15.27 27.30
C PRO A 222 13.90 -14.45 28.51
N GLU A 223 15.20 -14.51 28.81
CA GLU A 223 15.80 -13.69 29.87
C GLU A 223 15.44 -12.21 29.66
N ARG A 224 14.76 -11.64 30.66
CA ARG A 224 14.22 -10.28 30.60
C ARG A 224 15.34 -9.28 30.91
N LEU A 225 15.49 -8.27 30.05
CA LEU A 225 16.06 -6.99 30.46
C LEU A 225 15.02 -6.30 31.36
N SER A 226 15.16 -6.49 32.67
CA SER A 226 14.27 -5.94 33.68
C SER A 226 14.47 -4.43 33.82
N ILE A 227 13.65 -3.63 33.12
CA ILE A 227 13.07 -2.50 33.82
C ILE A 227 12.03 -3.12 34.74
N TYR A 228 12.24 -3.04 36.05
CA TYR A 228 11.19 -3.37 37.00
C TYR A 228 9.93 -2.59 36.59
N LEU A 229 8.88 -3.27 36.12
CA LEU A 229 7.58 -2.65 35.92
C LEU A 229 7.14 -2.14 37.30
N SER A 230 7.35 -0.86 37.53
CA SER A 230 6.96 -0.19 38.77
C SER A 230 5.47 0.15 38.73
N ILE A 231 4.92 0.25 37.51
CA ILE A 231 3.53 0.57 37.22
C ILE A 231 2.96 -0.49 36.29
N TYR A 232 1.89 -1.17 36.70
CA TYR A 232 1.18 -2.12 35.85
C TYR A 232 0.30 -1.39 34.84
N LEU A 233 0.29 -1.87 33.58
CA LEU A 233 -0.66 -1.41 32.59
C LEU A 233 -2.06 -1.93 32.93
N SER A 234 -3.08 -1.07 32.87
CA SER A 234 -4.48 -1.49 33.01
C SER A 234 -4.84 -2.56 31.98
N ILE A 235 -5.72 -3.48 32.37
CA ILE A 235 -6.36 -4.39 31.42
C ILE A 235 -7.43 -3.58 30.72
N TYR A 236 -7.05 -2.85 29.67
CA TYR A 236 -8.00 -2.30 28.72
C TYR A 236 -8.61 -3.51 28.02
N LEU A 237 -9.67 -4.08 28.61
CA LEU A 237 -10.43 -5.13 27.92
C LEU A 237 -10.92 -4.49 26.63
N ALA A 238 -10.57 -5.11 25.51
CA ALA A 238 -11.37 -4.89 24.32
C ALA A 238 -12.81 -5.10 24.79
N VAL A 239 -13.71 -4.17 24.50
CA VAL A 239 -15.12 -4.54 24.47
C VAL A 239 -15.10 -5.78 23.58
N HIS A 240 -15.31 -6.96 24.17
CA HIS A 240 -15.60 -8.14 23.39
C HIS A 240 -16.96 -7.80 22.79
N LEU A 241 -16.92 -7.05 21.70
CA LEU A 241 -17.77 -7.22 20.56
C LEU A 241 -17.48 -8.66 20.15
N SER A 242 -18.00 -9.61 20.92
CA SER A 242 -18.45 -10.87 20.38
C SER A 242 -19.10 -10.44 19.07
N ILE A 243 -18.53 -10.86 17.95
CA ILE A 243 -19.16 -10.73 16.64
C ILE A 243 -20.36 -11.68 16.70
N HIS A 244 -21.31 -11.28 17.53
CA HIS A 244 -22.63 -11.82 17.70
C HIS A 244 -23.43 -11.01 16.68
N PRO A 245 -24.27 -11.64 15.85
CA PRO A 245 -25.03 -10.97 14.79
C PRO A 245 -25.99 -9.85 15.25
N SER A 246 -25.94 -9.45 16.52
CA SER A 246 -26.89 -8.59 17.22
C SER A 246 -26.30 -7.27 17.73
N ILE A 247 -25.00 -6.96 17.53
CA ILE A 247 -24.48 -5.63 17.87
C ILE A 247 -24.80 -4.67 16.73
N ASP A 248 -25.69 -3.75 17.03
CA ASP A 248 -26.13 -2.72 16.12
C ASP A 248 -24.97 -1.73 15.86
N LEU A 249 -24.28 -1.94 14.74
CA LEU A 249 -23.27 -1.03 14.20
C LEU A 249 -23.76 0.43 14.21
N SER A 250 -25.08 0.66 14.06
CA SER A 250 -25.66 2.00 14.03
C SER A 250 -25.33 2.81 15.30
N SER A 251 -25.29 2.18 16.48
CA SER A 251 -24.98 2.84 17.75
C SER A 251 -23.53 3.31 17.86
N ILE A 252 -22.59 2.53 17.31
CA ILE A 252 -21.16 2.86 17.21
C ILE A 252 -20.96 3.94 16.14
N TYR A 253 -21.68 3.87 15.03
CA TYR A 253 -21.67 4.91 14.01
C TYR A 253 -22.16 6.25 14.57
N LEU A 254 -23.25 6.26 15.34
CA LEU A 254 -23.82 7.47 15.93
C LEU A 254 -22.87 8.17 16.92
N SER A 255 -22.11 7.42 17.73
CA SER A 255 -21.18 7.99 18.70
C SER A 255 -19.91 8.57 18.07
N ILE A 256 -19.45 8.04 16.92
CA ILE A 256 -18.24 8.50 16.24
C ILE A 256 -18.51 9.61 15.20
N TYR A 257 -19.65 9.56 14.51
CA TYR A 257 -19.84 10.30 13.24
C TYR A 257 -20.31 11.75 13.43
N HIS A 258 -21.00 12.10 14.52
CA HIS A 258 -21.72 13.39 14.61
C HIS A 258 -21.01 14.50 15.40
N LEU A 259 -19.81 14.27 15.95
CA LEU A 259 -19.13 15.26 16.79
C LEU A 259 -17.74 15.57 16.24
N GLN A 260 -17.49 16.86 15.97
CA GLN A 260 -16.16 17.38 15.72
C GLN A 260 -15.24 17.01 16.89
N LEU A 261 -14.02 16.54 16.58
CA LEU A 261 -13.07 16.13 17.60
C LEU A 261 -12.68 17.33 18.46
N CYS A 262 -12.83 17.19 19.77
CA CYS A 262 -12.48 18.19 20.77
C CYS A 262 -12.01 17.50 22.05
N MET A 263 -11.49 18.26 23.01
CA MET A 263 -10.93 17.65 24.21
C MET A 263 -11.96 16.89 25.07
N LYS A 264 -13.26 17.20 24.94
CA LYS A 264 -14.35 16.50 25.66
C LYS A 264 -14.61 15.08 25.15
N ASN A 265 -14.49 14.84 23.84
CA ASN A 265 -14.74 13.53 23.21
C ASN A 265 -13.45 12.80 22.81
N TYR A 266 -12.28 13.41 23.03
CA TYR A 266 -10.97 12.91 22.62
C TYR A 266 -10.70 11.49 23.14
N THR A 267 -10.84 11.30 24.45
CA THR A 267 -10.50 10.03 25.11
C THR A 267 -11.40 8.91 24.61
N GLU A 268 -12.72 9.09 24.71
CA GLU A 268 -13.71 8.09 24.29
C GLU A 268 -13.57 7.70 22.81
N ARG A 269 -13.41 8.68 21.92
CA ARG A 269 -13.25 8.44 20.47
C ARG A 269 -12.03 7.59 20.18
N PHE A 270 -10.86 7.94 20.71
CA PHE A 270 -9.65 7.20 20.42
C PHE A 270 -9.61 5.83 21.10
N HIS A 271 -10.21 5.65 22.28
CA HIS A 271 -10.40 4.30 22.85
C HIS A 271 -11.19 3.41 21.88
N LEU A 272 -12.30 3.90 21.34
CA LEU A 272 -13.14 3.15 20.41
C LEU A 272 -12.40 2.80 19.11
N LEU A 273 -11.69 3.76 18.52
CA LEU A 273 -10.89 3.52 17.31
C LEU A 273 -9.76 2.50 17.53
N LEU A 274 -9.08 2.57 18.68
CA LEU A 274 -8.05 1.58 19.05
C LEU A 274 -8.65 0.19 19.25
N HIS A 275 -9.85 0.07 19.82
CA HIS A 275 -10.53 -1.23 19.91
C HIS A 275 -10.91 -1.79 18.53
N LEU A 276 -11.36 -0.95 17.60
CA LEU A 276 -11.64 -1.37 16.22
C LEU A 276 -10.39 -1.86 15.49
N GLU A 277 -9.25 -1.18 15.70
CA GLU A 277 -7.96 -1.63 15.16
C GLU A 277 -7.53 -2.95 15.80
N GLU A 278 -7.65 -3.08 17.13
CA GLU A 278 -7.31 -4.31 17.86
C GLU A 278 -8.11 -5.52 17.36
N ILE A 279 -9.42 -5.37 17.19
CA ILE A 279 -10.29 -6.43 16.68
C ILE A 279 -9.84 -6.87 15.28
N GLN A 280 -9.54 -5.92 14.40
CA GLN A 280 -9.06 -6.26 13.05
C GLN A 280 -7.70 -6.95 13.10
N MET A 281 -6.77 -6.51 13.98
CA MET A 281 -5.49 -7.18 14.20
C MET A 281 -5.68 -8.64 14.64
N GLU A 282 -6.65 -8.93 15.52
CA GLU A 282 -6.98 -10.29 15.93
C GLU A 282 -7.56 -11.15 14.80
N VAL A 283 -8.37 -10.56 13.92
CA VAL A 283 -8.92 -11.27 12.75
C VAL A 283 -7.80 -11.58 11.75
N ASP A 284 -6.91 -10.63 11.51
CA ASP A 284 -5.84 -10.78 10.53
C ASP A 284 -4.76 -11.77 10.97
N ILE A 285 -4.40 -11.79 12.26
CA ILE A 285 -3.33 -12.69 12.72
C ILE A 285 -3.73 -14.17 12.61
N LYS A 286 -5.03 -14.48 12.77
CA LYS A 286 -5.58 -15.84 12.63
C LYS A 286 -5.38 -16.42 11.24
N LYS A 287 -5.23 -15.59 10.21
CA LYS A 287 -4.94 -16.05 8.84
C LYS A 287 -3.60 -16.78 8.75
N TYR A 288 -2.72 -16.59 9.72
CA TYR A 288 -1.40 -17.22 9.79
C TYR A 288 -1.36 -18.48 10.65
N ASP A 289 -2.45 -18.86 11.32
CA ASP A 289 -2.53 -20.08 12.13
C ASP A 289 -2.09 -21.31 11.31
N LEU A 290 -1.33 -22.18 11.97
CA LEU A 290 -0.75 -23.37 11.36
C LEU A 290 -1.37 -24.63 11.98
N TYR A 291 -1.62 -25.64 11.16
CA TYR A 291 -2.26 -26.88 11.60
C TYR A 291 -1.39 -28.09 11.23
N GLY A 292 -1.35 -29.08 12.12
CA GLY A 292 -0.64 -30.34 11.91
C GLY A 292 0.88 -30.17 11.71
N LYS A 293 1.49 -29.14 12.29
CA LYS A 293 2.93 -28.87 12.14
C LYS A 293 3.76 -29.60 13.18
N THR A 294 4.92 -30.07 12.77
CA THR A 294 5.91 -30.67 13.66
C THR A 294 6.87 -29.60 14.16
N MET A 295 7.50 -29.86 15.31
CA MET A 295 8.59 -29.07 15.85
C MET A 295 9.83 -29.95 16.02
N THR A 296 11.00 -29.33 16.16
CA THR A 296 12.27 -30.03 16.41
C THR A 296 12.99 -29.43 17.61
N LEU A 297 13.77 -30.22 18.34
CA LEU A 297 14.59 -29.71 19.44
C LEU A 297 15.75 -28.88 18.90
N ASP A 298 16.03 -27.74 19.53
CA ASP A 298 17.19 -26.95 19.19
C ASP A 298 18.49 -27.68 19.59
N LYS A 299 19.44 -27.74 18.65
CA LYS A 299 20.72 -28.46 18.83
C LYS A 299 21.63 -27.80 19.86
N SER A 300 21.56 -26.47 19.99
CA SER A 300 22.39 -25.68 20.90
C SER A 300 21.77 -25.54 22.29
N ASN A 301 20.44 -25.49 22.39
CA ASN A 301 19.71 -25.35 23.63
C ASN A 301 18.50 -26.29 23.68
N LYS A 302 18.67 -27.46 24.30
CA LYS A 302 17.62 -28.49 24.43
C LYS A 302 16.36 -28.05 25.19
N LYS A 303 16.32 -26.84 25.76
CA LYS A 303 15.12 -26.26 26.38
C LYS A 303 14.19 -25.58 25.37
N LEU A 304 14.60 -25.47 24.10
CA LEU A 304 13.86 -24.78 23.05
C LEU A 304 13.37 -25.74 21.98
N LEU A 305 12.16 -25.47 21.46
CA LEU A 305 11.60 -26.12 20.28
C LEU A 305 11.62 -25.16 19.10
N ILE A 306 11.95 -25.67 17.92
CA ILE A 306 12.01 -24.93 16.66
C ILE A 306 10.76 -25.26 15.84
N LEU A 307 10.01 -24.23 15.49
CA LEU A 307 8.87 -24.28 14.58
C LEU A 307 9.22 -23.59 13.26
N ILE A 308 8.92 -24.23 12.13
CA ILE A 308 9.03 -23.60 10.81
C ILE A 308 7.78 -22.75 10.57
N VAL A 309 7.97 -21.44 10.42
CA VAL A 309 6.95 -20.44 10.14
C VAL A 309 7.32 -19.72 8.84
N PRO A 310 6.79 -20.17 7.69
CA PRO A 310 7.07 -19.53 6.41
C PRO A 310 6.69 -18.04 6.42
N GLY A 311 7.59 -17.17 5.95
CA GLY A 311 7.36 -15.72 5.87
C GLY A 311 7.61 -14.94 7.16
N VAL A 312 8.03 -15.59 8.27
CA VAL A 312 8.22 -14.90 9.56
C VAL A 312 9.32 -13.84 9.52
N ALA A 313 10.43 -14.05 8.79
CA ALA A 313 11.46 -13.02 8.59
C ALA A 313 10.96 -11.78 7.84
N GLU A 314 9.83 -11.87 7.14
CA GLU A 314 9.18 -10.73 6.48
C GLU A 314 8.15 -10.05 7.41
N ASN A 315 8.17 -10.37 8.72
CA ASN A 315 7.17 -9.96 9.72
C ASN A 315 5.74 -10.41 9.39
N ARG A 316 5.57 -11.60 8.80
CA ARG A 316 4.27 -12.15 8.38
C ARG A 316 4.16 -13.66 8.68
N PRO A 317 3.63 -14.06 9.85
CA PRO A 317 3.05 -13.20 10.89
C PRO A 317 4.12 -12.35 11.58
N SER A 318 3.72 -11.18 12.09
CA SER A 318 4.60 -10.32 12.88
C SER A 318 4.84 -11.00 14.22
N VAL A 319 5.99 -11.65 14.34
CA VAL A 319 6.43 -12.37 15.54
C VAL A 319 7.78 -11.81 15.95
N LEU A 320 7.88 -11.30 17.17
CA LEU A 320 9.09 -10.74 17.74
C LEU A 320 9.54 -11.55 18.94
N ARG A 321 10.82 -11.42 19.31
CA ARG A 321 11.34 -11.96 20.57
C ARG A 321 10.51 -11.44 21.74
N GLY A 322 10.05 -12.36 22.59
CA GLY A 322 9.18 -12.09 23.74
C GLY A 322 7.68 -12.28 23.48
N ASP A 323 7.24 -12.38 22.21
CA ASP A 323 5.84 -12.69 21.89
C ASP A 323 5.49 -14.12 22.31
N THR A 324 4.19 -14.44 22.34
CA THR A 324 3.70 -15.78 22.71
C THR A 324 2.85 -16.39 21.61
N LEU A 325 3.09 -17.68 21.36
CA LEU A 325 2.28 -18.51 20.47
C LEU A 325 1.54 -19.54 21.32
N ASN A 326 0.27 -19.78 21.00
CA ASN A 326 -0.51 -20.81 21.66
C ASN A 326 -0.44 -22.10 20.85
N VAL A 327 -0.12 -23.21 21.52
CA VAL A 327 0.15 -24.48 20.85
C VAL A 327 -0.66 -25.58 21.52
N CYS A 328 -1.42 -26.33 20.72
CA CYS A 328 -2.11 -27.52 21.19
C CYS A 328 -1.73 -28.73 20.34
N LEU A 329 -1.84 -29.91 20.91
CA LEU A 329 -1.61 -31.16 20.20
C LEU A 329 -2.72 -31.37 19.17
N SER A 330 -2.37 -31.65 17.92
CA SER A 330 -3.35 -31.79 16.84
C SER A 330 -4.34 -32.93 17.04
N GLU A 331 -3.92 -33.97 17.78
CA GLU A 331 -4.70 -35.17 18.06
C GLU A 331 -5.38 -35.14 19.43
N ASP A 332 -5.16 -34.10 20.25
CA ASP A 332 -5.76 -34.00 21.57
C ASP A 332 -7.27 -33.79 21.46
N ARG A 333 -8.02 -34.76 21.98
CA ARG A 333 -9.49 -34.73 22.03
C ARG A 333 -10.03 -34.50 23.44
N ASN A 334 -9.15 -34.29 24.42
CA ASN A 334 -9.56 -34.07 25.81
C ASN A 334 -10.29 -32.73 25.95
N GLN A 335 -11.25 -32.68 26.88
CA GLN A 335 -11.87 -31.43 27.31
C GLN A 335 -11.67 -31.25 28.82
N PRO A 336 -11.14 -30.11 29.29
CA PRO A 336 -10.65 -28.96 28.51
C PRO A 336 -9.36 -29.28 27.73
N ILE A 337 -9.19 -28.66 26.57
CA ILE A 337 -7.95 -28.80 25.77
C ILE A 337 -6.81 -28.11 26.50
N THR A 338 -5.64 -28.76 26.55
CA THR A 338 -4.42 -28.13 27.08
C THR A 338 -3.78 -27.28 25.99
N VAL A 339 -3.60 -25.99 26.28
CA VAL A 339 -2.91 -25.03 25.42
C VAL A 339 -1.58 -24.68 26.06
N TYR A 340 -0.49 -25.03 25.39
CA TYR A 340 0.87 -24.71 25.81
C TYR A 340 1.26 -23.37 25.21
N GLN A 341 1.61 -22.41 26.06
CA GLN A 341 2.08 -21.10 25.60
C GLN A 341 3.59 -21.16 25.34
N GLY A 342 3.99 -21.01 24.08
CA GLY A 342 5.39 -20.95 23.67
C GLY A 342 5.87 -19.51 23.60
N TYR A 343 6.88 -19.15 24.39
CA TYR A 343 7.51 -17.83 24.32
C TYR A 343 8.55 -17.79 23.21
N VAL A 344 8.52 -16.76 22.38
CA VAL A 344 9.50 -16.57 21.31
C VAL A 344 10.83 -16.12 21.91
N HIS A 345 11.84 -16.98 21.82
CA HIS A 345 13.21 -16.67 22.23
C HIS A 345 14.01 -16.05 21.09
N ARG A 346 13.79 -16.52 19.86
CA ARG A 346 14.49 -16.04 18.66
C ARG A 346 13.67 -16.30 17.39
N VAL A 347 13.83 -15.41 16.42
CA VAL A 347 13.29 -15.55 15.06
C VAL A 347 14.47 -15.62 14.09
N GLU A 348 14.49 -16.62 13.22
CA GLU A 348 15.58 -16.90 12.27
C GLU A 348 14.98 -17.25 10.90
N LEU A 349 15.16 -16.43 9.86
CA LEU A 349 14.65 -16.70 8.50
C LEU A 349 13.19 -17.25 8.48
N ASP A 350 13.01 -18.56 8.34
CA ASP A 350 11.73 -19.27 8.30
C ASP A 350 11.41 -20.05 9.60
N ARG A 351 12.13 -19.78 10.69
CA ARG A 351 12.10 -20.54 11.95
C ARG A 351 11.89 -19.65 13.16
N VAL A 352 11.18 -20.18 14.14
CA VAL A 352 10.95 -19.55 15.44
C VAL A 352 11.38 -20.51 16.53
N LYS A 353 12.23 -20.04 17.44
CA LYS A 353 12.67 -20.78 18.64
C LYS A 353 11.76 -20.43 19.80
N LEU A 354 11.11 -21.45 20.37
CA LEU A 354 10.07 -21.33 21.38
C LEU A 354 10.48 -21.98 22.70
N GLY A 355 10.32 -21.25 23.79
CA GLY A 355 10.47 -21.74 25.16
C GLY A 355 9.13 -22.17 25.74
N PHE A 356 9.00 -23.46 26.03
CA PHE A 356 7.80 -24.06 26.61
C PHE A 356 8.01 -24.51 28.05
N SER A 357 6.92 -24.93 28.69
CA SER A 357 6.95 -25.48 30.03
C SER A 357 7.74 -26.80 30.09
N LYS A 358 8.25 -27.14 31.28
CA LYS A 358 8.95 -28.41 31.49
C LYS A 358 8.06 -29.63 31.19
N LYS A 359 6.75 -29.55 31.44
CA LYS A 359 5.84 -30.69 31.22
C LYS A 359 5.69 -31.00 29.73
N LEU A 360 5.58 -29.97 28.87
CA LEU A 360 5.55 -30.21 27.42
C LEU A 360 6.87 -30.82 26.94
N LEU A 361 8.01 -30.28 27.40
CA LEU A 361 9.33 -30.77 27.01
C LEU A 361 9.55 -32.24 27.42
N GLN A 362 9.04 -32.67 28.57
CA GLN A 362 9.10 -34.07 29.02
C GLN A 362 8.21 -35.00 28.20
N LYS A 363 7.08 -34.50 27.70
CA LYS A 363 6.15 -35.26 26.83
C LYS A 363 6.53 -35.24 25.35
N PHE A 364 7.47 -34.37 24.96
CA PHE A 364 7.79 -34.12 23.57
C PHE A 364 8.48 -35.32 22.92
N VAL A 365 7.94 -35.75 21.78
CA VAL A 365 8.50 -36.79 20.92
C VAL A 365 8.60 -36.25 19.50
N SER A 366 9.63 -36.66 18.77
CA SER A 366 9.78 -36.30 17.35
C SER A 366 8.55 -36.75 16.55
N ASN A 367 8.15 -35.93 15.57
CA ASN A 367 6.96 -36.13 14.71
C ASN A 367 5.59 -35.88 15.38
N MET A 368 5.53 -35.46 16.65
CA MET A 368 4.29 -34.94 17.22
C MET A 368 3.77 -33.76 16.39
N LYS A 369 2.47 -33.77 16.12
CA LYS A 369 1.79 -32.73 15.34
C LYS A 369 1.07 -31.74 16.27
N PHE A 370 1.24 -30.46 15.96
CA PHE A 370 0.69 -29.36 16.72
C PHE A 370 -0.14 -28.43 15.84
N ASN A 371 -1.18 -27.87 16.43
CA ASN A 371 -1.86 -26.70 15.91
C ASN A 371 -1.30 -25.48 16.65
N VAL A 372 -0.95 -24.44 15.89
CA VAL A 372 -0.30 -23.22 16.37
C VAL A 372 -1.23 -22.06 16.07
N GLU A 373 -1.64 -21.38 17.14
CA GLU A 373 -2.42 -20.15 17.12
C GLU A 373 -1.48 -18.96 17.39
N PHE A 374 -1.49 -17.97 16.49
CA PHE A 374 -0.71 -16.75 16.67
C PHE A 374 -1.50 -15.70 17.47
N ASN A 375 -0.81 -15.03 18.40
CA ASN A 375 -1.41 -13.95 19.20
C ASN A 375 -0.79 -12.61 18.84
N ILE A 376 -1.59 -11.55 18.92
CA ILE A 376 -1.08 -10.18 18.77
C ILE A 376 -0.40 -9.74 20.06
N ASN A 377 0.69 -8.98 19.92
CA ASN A 377 1.26 -8.28 21.05
C ASN A 377 0.41 -7.04 21.38
N ARG A 378 -0.38 -7.12 22.47
CA ARG A 378 -1.25 -6.02 22.92
C ARG A 378 -0.50 -4.88 23.62
N PHE A 379 0.81 -4.98 23.83
CA PHE A 379 1.57 -3.97 24.57
C PHE A 379 1.50 -2.57 23.90
N PRO A 380 1.74 -2.41 22.59
CA PRO A 380 1.69 -1.09 21.95
C PRO A 380 0.31 -0.44 22.01
N ILE A 381 -0.76 -1.20 21.81
CA ILE A 381 -2.13 -0.65 21.79
C ILE A 381 -2.59 -0.28 23.21
N ARG A 382 -2.18 -1.03 24.24
CA ARG A 382 -2.44 -0.69 25.64
C ARG A 382 -1.72 0.57 26.08
N LEU A 383 -0.51 0.83 25.57
CA LEU A 383 0.18 2.09 25.80
C LEU A 383 -0.58 3.27 25.17
N GLN A 384 -1.11 3.08 23.96
CA GLN A 384 -1.92 4.12 23.29
C GLN A 384 -3.20 4.43 24.08
N HIS A 385 -3.89 3.41 24.59
CA HIS A 385 -5.03 3.62 25.49
C HIS A 385 -4.65 4.41 26.74
N ARG A 386 -3.56 4.03 27.42
CA ARG A 386 -3.06 4.78 28.58
C ARG A 386 -2.70 6.22 28.25
N ALA A 387 -2.03 6.43 27.12
CA ALA A 387 -1.62 7.76 26.68
C ALA A 387 -2.82 8.68 26.43
N VAL A 388 -3.87 8.17 25.79
CA VAL A 388 -5.13 8.89 25.53
C VAL A 388 -5.91 9.19 26.82
N GLU A 389 -5.90 8.26 27.77
CA GLU A 389 -6.47 8.47 29.12
C GLU A 389 -5.71 9.56 29.88
N LEU A 390 -4.38 9.50 29.88
CA LEU A 390 -3.52 10.51 30.50
C LEU A 390 -3.67 11.88 29.84
N ALA A 391 -3.90 11.94 28.53
CA ALA A 391 -4.17 13.18 27.84
C ALA A 391 -5.40 13.92 28.38
N GLY A 392 -6.46 13.17 28.69
CA GLY A 392 -7.66 13.68 29.37
C GLY A 392 -7.36 14.12 30.80
N GLN A 393 -6.70 13.25 31.58
CA GLN A 393 -6.40 13.52 32.99
C GLN A 393 -5.47 14.71 33.21
N HIS A 394 -4.52 14.95 32.30
CA HIS A 394 -3.55 16.06 32.42
C HIS A 394 -4.03 17.33 31.72
N GLY A 395 -5.22 17.33 31.12
CA GLY A 395 -5.80 18.50 30.47
C GLY A 395 -4.98 19.00 29.28
N LEU A 396 -4.56 18.11 28.36
CA LEU A 396 -3.72 18.45 27.20
C LEU A 396 -4.43 19.31 26.12
N GLY A 397 -5.51 20.00 26.46
CA GLY A 397 -6.30 20.79 25.53
C GLY A 397 -5.46 21.83 24.78
N ASP A 398 -4.61 22.58 25.48
CA ASP A 398 -3.79 23.64 24.87
C ASP A 398 -2.68 23.11 23.95
N VAL A 399 -2.32 21.83 24.05
CA VAL A 399 -1.32 21.18 23.17
C VAL A 399 -2.00 20.49 21.99
N LEU A 400 -3.11 19.79 22.24
CA LEU A 400 -3.82 18.98 21.23
C LEU A 400 -4.83 19.79 20.41
N PHE A 401 -5.34 20.89 20.98
CA PHE A 401 -6.29 21.83 20.39
C PHE A 401 -5.83 23.28 20.69
N PRO A 402 -4.63 23.66 20.24
CA PRO A 402 -4.05 24.97 20.58
C PRO A 402 -4.87 26.13 20.03
N SER A 403 -4.79 27.28 20.71
CA SER A 403 -5.41 28.55 20.32
C SER A 403 -4.41 29.70 20.55
N ASP A 404 -4.57 30.86 19.88
CA ASP A 404 -3.65 32.00 19.98
C ASP A 404 -3.77 32.80 21.29
N LYS A 405 -3.97 32.11 22.42
CA LYS A 405 -4.13 32.75 23.74
C LYS A 405 -2.77 33.00 24.37
N GLY A 406 -2.13 34.11 23.99
CA GLY A 406 -1.01 34.70 24.75
C GLY A 406 0.39 34.21 24.38
N THR A 407 0.66 33.96 23.10
CA THR A 407 2.05 33.76 22.65
C THR A 407 2.82 35.08 22.73
N GLY A 408 3.78 35.16 23.66
CA GLY A 408 4.62 36.34 23.83
C GLY A 408 5.54 36.56 22.62
N HIS A 409 5.72 37.83 22.22
CA HIS A 409 6.78 38.23 21.30
C HIS A 409 8.14 38.12 22.02
N THR A 410 8.69 36.91 22.08
CA THR A 410 10.04 36.68 22.60
C THR A 410 11.06 37.07 21.53
N ALA A 411 12.10 37.82 21.91
CA ALA A 411 13.19 38.14 20.99
C ALA A 411 13.86 36.86 20.48
N LEU A 412 14.06 36.76 19.17
CA LEU A 412 14.71 35.60 18.56
C LEU A 412 16.22 35.65 18.85
N PRO A 413 16.84 34.53 19.27
CA PRO A 413 18.26 34.50 19.57
C PRO A 413 19.10 34.68 18.30
N ASP A 414 20.23 35.39 18.40
CA ASP A 414 21.22 35.44 17.32
C ASP A 414 21.96 34.11 17.25
N LEU A 415 21.77 33.38 16.14
CA LEU A 415 22.42 32.10 15.89
C LEU A 415 23.56 32.28 14.90
N ARG A 416 24.79 32.15 15.41
CA ARG A 416 26.01 32.04 14.61
C ARG A 416 26.32 30.55 14.37
N SER A 417 25.73 30.00 13.32
CA SER A 417 26.00 28.62 12.87
C SER A 417 26.23 28.65 11.37
N ALA A 418 27.47 28.37 10.94
CA ALA A 418 27.84 28.34 9.52
C ALA A 418 26.97 27.39 8.69
N TYR A 419 26.39 26.36 9.32
CA TYR A 419 25.43 25.46 8.68
C TYR A 419 24.08 26.13 8.37
N LEU A 420 23.60 26.99 9.27
CA LEU A 420 22.28 27.64 9.16
C LEU A 420 22.32 28.97 8.39
N GLU A 421 23.50 29.58 8.21
CA GLU A 421 23.64 30.86 7.51
C GLU A 421 23.09 30.84 6.08
N ASN A 422 23.22 29.69 5.40
CA ASN A 422 22.77 29.53 4.03
C ASN A 422 21.32 29.05 3.91
N ASN A 423 20.58 28.82 5.00
CA ASN A 423 19.21 28.29 4.97
C ASN A 423 18.29 29.04 5.96
N PRO A 424 17.60 30.10 5.52
CA PRO A 424 16.81 30.96 6.40
C PRO A 424 15.62 30.21 7.02
N GLU A 425 15.01 29.25 6.32
CA GLU A 425 13.90 28.46 6.84
C GLU A 425 14.34 27.61 8.03
N GLN A 426 15.45 26.87 7.88
CA GLN A 426 16.00 26.08 8.98
C GLN A 426 16.48 26.96 10.14
N LYS A 427 17.10 28.12 9.84
CA LYS A 427 17.51 29.08 10.87
C LYS A 427 16.32 29.60 11.67
N ALA A 428 15.26 30.02 11.01
CA ALA A 428 14.03 30.49 11.64
C ALA A 428 13.41 29.41 12.54
N ALA A 429 13.31 28.17 12.07
CA ALA A 429 12.81 27.05 12.87
C ALA A 429 13.60 26.88 14.18
N VAL A 430 14.94 26.89 14.10
CA VAL A 430 15.79 26.74 15.29
C VAL A 430 15.64 27.94 16.24
N GLN A 431 15.53 29.17 15.73
CA GLN A 431 15.33 30.37 16.56
C GLN A 431 14.00 30.35 17.31
N HIS A 432 12.91 29.98 16.62
CA HIS A 432 11.58 29.87 17.22
C HIS A 432 11.50 28.72 18.24
N ILE A 433 12.19 27.60 17.98
CA ILE A 433 12.32 26.52 18.95
C ILE A 433 13.04 27.03 20.21
N LEU A 434 14.24 27.59 20.08
CA LEU A 434 15.02 28.05 21.23
C LEU A 434 14.31 29.11 22.09
N SER A 435 13.59 30.03 21.44
CA SER A 435 12.83 31.09 22.12
C SER A 435 11.52 30.60 22.73
N GLY A 436 11.01 29.43 22.31
CA GLY A 436 9.76 28.87 22.82
C GLY A 436 8.51 29.62 22.34
N THR A 437 8.53 30.25 21.16
CA THR A 437 7.45 31.15 20.70
C THR A 437 6.08 30.49 20.60
N SER A 438 6.02 29.20 20.32
CA SER A 438 4.76 28.47 20.16
C SER A 438 4.13 28.01 21.47
N LYS A 439 4.85 28.05 22.60
CA LYS A 439 4.39 27.42 23.85
C LYS A 439 3.04 28.00 24.31
N PRO A 440 2.10 27.15 24.79
CA PRO A 440 2.19 25.70 24.98
C PRO A 440 1.91 24.87 23.72
N ALA A 441 1.59 25.49 22.59
CA ALA A 441 1.31 24.82 21.33
C ALA A 441 2.56 24.13 20.74
N PRO A 442 2.37 22.99 20.05
CA PRO A 442 3.45 22.34 19.30
C PRO A 442 4.09 23.27 18.25
N TYR A 443 5.41 23.24 18.14
CA TYR A 443 6.10 23.82 17.00
C TYR A 443 6.18 22.79 15.87
N LEU A 444 5.69 23.11 14.68
CA LEU A 444 5.69 22.20 13.53
C LEU A 444 6.86 22.51 12.58
N ILE A 445 7.68 21.51 12.30
CA ILE A 445 8.60 21.53 11.17
C ILE A 445 8.03 20.59 10.13
N PHE A 446 7.57 21.13 9.01
CA PHE A 446 7.17 20.27 7.91
C PHE A 446 7.92 20.61 6.64
N GLY A 447 7.99 19.62 5.75
CA GLY A 447 8.68 19.82 4.50
C GLY A 447 8.70 18.55 3.69
N PRO A 448 8.83 18.66 2.37
CA PRO A 448 8.87 17.49 1.50
C PRO A 448 10.08 16.58 1.80
N PRO A 449 10.15 15.39 1.18
CA PRO A 449 11.32 14.54 1.29
C PRO A 449 12.58 15.26 0.80
N GLY A 450 13.71 15.04 1.48
CA GLY A 450 15.00 15.63 1.08
C GLY A 450 15.22 17.08 1.50
N THR A 451 14.30 17.73 2.24
CA THR A 451 14.47 19.13 2.68
C THR A 451 15.22 19.33 3.99
N GLY A 452 15.75 18.25 4.57
CA GLY A 452 16.58 18.32 5.77
C GLY A 452 15.79 18.45 7.09
N LYS A 453 14.54 17.97 7.16
CA LYS A 453 13.73 17.93 8.41
C LYS A 453 14.50 17.37 9.60
N THR A 454 14.96 16.12 9.51
CA THR A 454 15.75 15.47 10.56
C THR A 454 17.04 16.24 10.88
N VAL A 455 17.68 16.87 9.89
CA VAL A 455 18.90 17.68 10.15
C VAL A 455 18.54 18.95 10.94
N THR A 456 17.41 19.57 10.62
CA THR A 456 16.87 20.73 11.35
C THR A 456 16.54 20.35 12.79
N VAL A 457 15.92 19.18 13.01
CA VAL A 457 15.65 18.63 14.35
C VAL A 457 16.94 18.39 15.13
N VAL A 458 17.96 17.78 14.51
CA VAL A 458 19.26 17.55 15.15
C VAL A 458 19.95 18.86 15.53
N GLU A 459 19.96 19.84 14.63
CA GLU A 459 20.54 21.16 14.92
C GLU A 459 19.76 21.89 16.02
N ALA A 460 18.42 21.80 16.04
CA ALA A 460 17.61 22.34 17.13
C ALA A 460 17.95 21.69 18.49
N ILE A 461 18.04 20.36 18.54
CA ILE A 461 18.43 19.61 19.76
C ILE A 461 19.81 20.07 20.24
N LYS A 462 20.77 20.18 19.32
CA LYS A 462 22.14 20.64 19.63
C LYS A 462 22.14 22.04 20.24
N GLN A 463 21.40 22.99 19.66
CA GLN A 463 21.36 24.35 20.18
C GLN A 463 20.63 24.41 21.53
N VAL A 464 19.54 23.67 21.70
CA VAL A 464 18.82 23.59 22.99
C VAL A 464 19.74 23.04 24.08
N ASN A 465 20.45 21.94 23.81
CA ASN A 465 21.37 21.30 24.76
C ASN A 465 22.56 22.20 25.15
N LYS A 466 22.98 23.11 24.27
CA LYS A 466 24.03 24.10 24.57
C LYS A 466 23.52 25.30 25.37
N SER A 467 22.26 25.67 25.19
CA SER A 467 21.71 26.94 25.69
C SER A 467 21.47 26.98 27.20
N LYS A 468 21.23 25.83 27.84
CA LYS A 468 20.80 25.76 29.25
C LYS A 468 21.41 24.56 29.96
N ALA A 469 21.98 24.77 31.14
CA ALA A 469 22.62 23.70 31.93
C ALA A 469 21.64 22.64 32.46
N THR A 470 20.33 22.91 32.48
CA THR A 470 19.28 22.05 33.07
C THR A 470 18.29 21.47 32.05
N THR A 471 18.66 21.40 30.75
CA THR A 471 17.77 20.80 29.73
C THR A 471 17.94 19.30 29.62
N HIS A 472 16.83 18.58 29.80
CA HIS A 472 16.69 17.18 29.37
C HIS A 472 15.79 17.12 28.13
N ILE A 473 16.24 16.39 27.12
CA ILE A 473 15.62 16.30 25.80
C ILE A 473 15.23 14.85 25.53
N LEU A 474 13.97 14.66 25.14
CA LEU A 474 13.48 13.39 24.63
C LEU A 474 13.30 13.49 23.10
N ALA A 475 14.08 12.72 22.36
CA ALA A 475 13.98 12.63 20.90
C ALA A 475 13.30 11.31 20.52
N CYS A 476 12.13 11.43 19.91
CA CYS A 476 11.26 10.32 19.55
C CYS A 476 11.09 10.19 18.04
N ALA A 477 10.83 8.98 17.58
CA ALA A 477 10.29 8.71 16.25
C ALA A 477 9.44 7.42 16.27
N PRO A 478 8.52 7.20 15.32
CA PRO A 478 7.72 5.97 15.27
C PRO A 478 8.56 4.74 14.90
N SER A 479 9.60 4.89 14.07
CA SER A 479 10.42 3.77 13.60
C SER A 479 11.80 3.72 14.27
N ASN A 480 12.33 2.49 14.39
CA ASN A 480 13.69 2.27 14.91
C ASN A 480 14.74 2.92 14.00
N SER A 481 14.60 2.82 12.68
CA SER A 481 15.54 3.40 11.72
C SER A 481 15.60 4.93 11.82
N ALA A 482 14.47 5.61 12.04
CA ALA A 482 14.46 7.05 12.26
C ALA A 482 15.15 7.42 13.59
N CYS A 483 14.92 6.66 14.66
CA CYS A 483 15.62 6.86 15.93
C CYS A 483 17.13 6.64 15.80
N ASP A 484 17.56 5.64 15.02
CA ASP A 484 18.98 5.37 14.83
C ASP A 484 19.66 6.48 14.03
N LEU A 485 18.99 6.98 12.98
CA LEU A 485 19.47 8.13 12.21
C LEU A 485 19.59 9.39 13.06
N LEU A 486 18.61 9.65 13.94
CA LEU A 486 18.68 10.74 14.91
C LEU A 486 19.88 10.57 15.83
N CYS A 487 20.07 9.37 16.40
CA CYS A 487 21.17 9.07 17.31
C CYS A 487 22.54 9.20 16.63
N GLU A 488 22.70 8.64 15.44
CA GLU A 488 23.95 8.71 14.66
C GLU A 488 24.33 10.17 14.36
N ARG A 489 23.37 10.98 13.94
CA ARG A 489 23.62 12.41 13.68
C ARG A 489 23.91 13.20 14.95
N LEU A 490 23.28 12.86 16.07
CA LEU A 490 23.51 13.51 17.35
C LEU A 490 24.88 13.18 17.93
N LEU A 491 25.42 11.97 17.72
CA LEU A 491 26.76 11.59 18.18
C LEU A 491 27.89 12.44 17.60
N GLY A 492 27.68 13.06 16.44
CA GLY A 492 28.62 14.03 15.88
C GLY A 492 28.71 15.34 16.67
N TYR A 493 27.80 15.60 17.62
CA TYR A 493 27.67 16.90 18.30
C TYR A 493 27.48 16.81 19.82
N VAL A 494 26.83 15.76 20.30
CA VAL A 494 26.57 15.50 21.72
C VAL A 494 27.53 14.41 22.15
N ASP A 495 28.21 14.63 23.27
CA ASP A 495 29.08 13.63 23.90
C ASP A 495 28.30 12.31 24.10
N GLY A 496 28.90 11.18 23.72
CA GLY A 496 28.33 9.85 23.90
C GLY A 496 27.98 9.53 25.37
N HIS A 497 28.64 10.15 26.34
CA HIS A 497 28.28 10.03 27.77
C HIS A 497 27.00 10.78 28.16
N ARG A 498 26.49 11.67 27.29
CA ARG A 498 25.32 12.52 27.50
C ARG A 498 24.14 12.19 26.59
N LEU A 499 24.31 11.23 25.69
CA LEU A 499 23.32 10.75 24.73
C LEU A 499 23.05 9.25 24.94
N TYR A 500 21.78 8.88 25.07
CA TYR A 500 21.39 7.49 25.25
C TYR A 500 20.34 7.01 24.25
N ARG A 501 20.63 5.92 23.53
CA ARG A 501 19.67 5.25 22.65
C ARG A 501 18.94 4.14 23.41
N LEU A 502 17.66 4.34 23.71
CA LEU A 502 16.81 3.34 24.39
C LEU A 502 16.06 2.45 23.39
N CYS A 503 16.47 1.19 23.29
CA CYS A 503 15.88 0.19 22.39
C CYS A 503 14.88 -0.73 23.09
N ALA A 504 13.90 -1.25 22.34
CA ALA A 504 13.03 -2.31 22.82
C ALA A 504 13.83 -3.62 23.01
N PRO A 505 13.58 -4.42 24.07
CA PRO A 505 14.27 -5.69 24.30
C PRO A 505 14.09 -6.73 23.18
N SER A 506 13.04 -6.59 22.38
CA SER A 506 12.73 -7.47 21.25
C SER A 506 13.55 -7.19 20.00
N ARG A 507 14.23 -6.04 19.93
CA ARG A 507 15.06 -5.65 18.80
C ARG A 507 16.38 -6.42 18.81
N ASP A 508 16.83 -6.85 17.64
CA ASP A 508 18.13 -7.49 17.47
C ASP A 508 19.27 -6.46 17.60
N PRO A 509 20.18 -6.57 18.59
CA PRO A 509 21.28 -5.63 18.79
C PRO A 509 22.22 -5.50 17.60
N ARG A 510 22.36 -6.58 16.80
CA ARG A 510 23.23 -6.61 15.61
C ARG A 510 22.75 -5.69 14.48
N THR A 511 21.50 -5.24 14.55
CA THR A 511 20.93 -4.29 13.58
C THR A 511 21.29 -2.83 13.87
N LEU A 512 21.93 -2.53 15.00
CA LEU A 512 22.36 -1.16 15.31
C LEU A 512 23.65 -0.81 14.56
N PRO A 513 23.71 0.34 13.87
CA PRO A 513 24.90 0.76 13.12
C PRO A 513 26.18 0.85 13.95
N GLN A 514 26.08 1.25 15.23
CA GLN A 514 27.25 1.55 16.08
C GLN A 514 27.39 0.67 17.32
N LYS A 515 26.69 -0.48 17.43
CA LYS A 515 26.74 -1.38 18.60
C LYS A 515 26.61 -0.65 19.97
N LEU A 516 25.98 0.53 20.00
CA LEU A 516 25.85 1.36 21.19
C LEU A 516 25.04 0.61 22.25
N ASN A 517 25.50 0.66 23.50
CA ASN A 517 24.81 0.04 24.64
C ASN A 517 24.53 -1.46 24.41
N TRP A 518 25.46 -2.19 23.78
CA TRP A 518 25.33 -3.64 23.56
C TRP A 518 26.29 -4.42 24.45
N ASN A 519 25.77 -5.42 25.17
CA ASN A 519 26.57 -6.46 25.81
C ASN A 519 26.76 -7.65 24.87
N GLU A 520 27.97 -7.79 24.31
CA GLU A 520 28.32 -8.86 23.36
C GLU A 520 28.20 -10.25 23.97
N ALA A 521 28.48 -10.41 25.27
CA ALA A 521 28.39 -11.70 25.95
C ALA A 521 26.95 -12.20 26.12
N GLN A 522 25.98 -11.29 26.21
CA GLN A 522 24.57 -11.61 26.47
C GLN A 522 23.65 -11.40 25.25
N ASP A 523 24.21 -10.95 24.11
CA ASP A 523 23.46 -10.54 22.91
C ASP A 523 22.24 -9.66 23.25
N SER A 524 22.44 -8.67 24.13
CA SER A 524 21.37 -7.87 24.73
C SER A 524 21.77 -6.41 24.95
N PHE A 525 20.79 -5.50 24.95
CA PHE A 525 21.04 -4.10 25.26
C PHE A 525 21.39 -3.92 26.75
N LEU A 526 22.50 -3.24 27.03
CA LEU A 526 22.80 -2.71 28.36
C LEU A 526 21.71 -1.70 28.70
N LEU A 527 21.16 -1.81 29.91
CA LEU A 527 20.13 -0.90 30.39
C LEU A 527 20.60 -0.26 31.69
N PRO A 528 20.79 1.07 31.73
CA PRO A 528 21.26 1.76 32.92
C PRO A 528 20.20 1.71 34.03
N SER A 529 20.64 1.96 35.26
CA SER A 529 19.74 2.20 36.38
C SER A 529 18.86 3.43 36.08
N ARG A 530 17.72 3.54 36.78
CA ARG A 530 16.86 4.73 36.65
C ARG A 530 17.63 6.03 36.87
N GLN A 531 18.53 6.08 37.86
CA GLN A 531 19.32 7.28 38.16
C GLN A 531 20.25 7.62 36.98
N ALA A 532 21.03 6.65 36.52
CA ALA A 532 21.93 6.84 35.39
C ALA A 532 21.18 7.20 34.09
N LEU A 533 19.96 6.68 33.89
CA LEU A 533 19.13 7.06 32.74
C LEU A 533 18.73 8.54 32.78
N MET A 534 18.49 9.09 33.97
CA MET A 534 18.05 10.48 34.17
C MET A 534 19.22 11.48 34.10
N ASP A 535 20.46 11.00 34.21
CA ASP A 535 21.66 11.83 34.06
C ASP A 535 21.96 12.18 32.59
N TYR A 536 21.40 11.41 31.64
CA TYR A 536 21.55 11.73 30.22
C TYR A 536 20.78 13.00 29.85
N SER A 537 21.44 13.89 29.12
CA SER A 537 20.81 15.11 28.61
C SER A 537 19.91 14.86 27.40
N VAL A 538 20.20 13.83 26.61
CA VAL A 538 19.42 13.47 25.43
C VAL A 538 19.12 11.97 25.42
N ILE A 539 17.84 11.61 25.36
CA ILE A 539 17.40 10.23 25.19
C ILE A 539 16.72 10.09 23.83
N VAL A 540 17.19 9.13 23.02
CA VAL A 540 16.60 8.79 21.72
C VAL A 540 15.86 7.46 21.83
N VAL A 541 14.55 7.46 21.56
CA VAL A 541 13.67 6.32 21.82
C VAL A 541 12.52 6.26 20.82
N THR A 542 11.98 5.06 20.52
CA THR A 542 10.74 5.01 19.72
C THR A 542 9.53 5.43 20.54
N LEU A 543 8.46 5.95 19.92
CA LEU A 543 7.25 6.38 20.63
C LEU A 543 6.68 5.30 21.56
N VAL A 544 6.52 4.08 21.06
CA VAL A 544 6.06 2.93 21.87
C VAL A 544 7.04 2.59 23.00
N THR A 545 8.35 2.67 22.76
CA THR A 545 9.35 2.37 23.80
C THR A 545 9.43 3.48 24.85
N ALA A 546 9.08 4.72 24.51
CA ALA A 546 9.03 5.85 25.45
C ALA A 546 8.10 5.55 26.62
N GLY A 547 7.01 4.80 26.41
CA GLY A 547 6.11 4.43 27.50
C GLY A 547 6.72 3.51 28.57
N ARG A 548 7.87 2.89 28.27
CA ARG A 548 8.66 2.15 29.26
C ARG A 548 9.37 3.07 30.27
N LEU A 549 9.67 4.31 29.92
CA LEU A 549 10.26 5.28 30.85
C LEU A 549 9.33 5.52 32.04
N VAL A 550 8.05 5.76 31.78
CA VAL A 550 7.03 5.92 32.84
C VAL A 550 6.83 4.63 33.62
N THR A 551 6.76 3.52 32.90
CA THR A 551 6.58 2.19 33.52
C THR A 551 7.78 1.84 34.43
N GLY A 552 8.97 2.34 34.11
CA GLY A 552 10.20 2.26 34.91
C GLY A 552 10.33 3.34 35.99
N GLY A 553 9.28 4.11 36.23
CA GLY A 553 9.23 5.10 37.31
C GLY A 553 9.98 6.40 37.01
N VAL A 554 10.34 6.70 35.76
CA VAL A 554 10.85 8.04 35.41
C VAL A 554 9.80 9.08 35.82
N GLY A 555 10.24 10.02 36.67
CA GLY A 555 9.37 11.04 37.23
C GLY A 555 8.81 11.91 36.12
N LYS A 556 7.52 12.21 36.20
CA LYS A 556 6.88 13.09 35.22
C LYS A 556 7.61 14.45 35.21
N GLY A 557 7.80 15.06 34.05
CA GLY A 557 8.32 16.44 33.92
C GLY A 557 9.83 16.58 33.95
N HIS A 558 10.53 15.46 33.90
CA HIS A 558 11.98 15.43 33.71
C HIS A 558 12.39 16.08 32.39
N PHE A 559 11.66 15.82 31.31
CA PHE A 559 11.99 16.32 29.98
C PHE A 559 11.45 17.73 29.77
N THR A 560 12.36 18.64 29.41
CA THR A 560 12.07 20.04 29.08
C THR A 560 11.66 20.24 27.63
N HIS A 561 12.16 19.38 26.73
CA HIS A 561 11.85 19.43 25.30
C HIS A 561 11.59 18.02 24.79
N ILE A 562 10.54 17.88 23.97
CA ILE A 562 10.22 16.65 23.26
C ILE A 562 10.24 16.95 21.77
N PHE A 563 11.06 16.22 21.05
CA PHE A 563 11.13 16.25 19.58
C PHE A 563 10.55 14.95 19.06
N ILE A 564 9.60 15.00 18.14
CA ILE A 564 9.06 13.82 17.46
C ILE A 564 9.34 13.97 15.97
N ASP A 565 10.33 13.23 15.47
CA ASP A 565 10.62 13.15 14.02
C ASP A 565 9.73 12.11 13.35
N GLU A 566 9.47 12.30 12.05
CA GLU A 566 8.53 11.50 11.27
C GLU A 566 7.13 11.38 11.91
N ALA A 567 6.68 12.43 12.60
CA ALA A 567 5.40 12.48 13.32
C ALA A 567 4.17 12.22 12.42
N GLY A 568 4.31 12.47 11.11
CA GLY A 568 3.29 12.14 10.10
C GLY A 568 2.99 10.64 9.96
N GLN A 569 3.94 9.77 10.34
CA GLN A 569 3.81 8.31 10.25
C GLN A 569 3.14 7.67 11.48
N ALA A 570 3.05 8.40 12.59
CA ALA A 570 2.53 7.87 13.86
C ALA A 570 1.02 8.10 13.96
N MET A 571 0.29 7.11 14.50
CA MET A 571 -1.09 7.34 14.92
C MET A 571 -1.09 8.44 15.98
N GLU A 572 -2.13 9.26 16.04
CA GLU A 572 -2.22 10.29 17.06
C GLU A 572 -2.08 9.71 18.49
N PRO A 573 -2.78 8.63 18.89
CA PRO A 573 -2.56 7.97 20.18
C PRO A 573 -1.13 7.47 20.42
N GLU A 574 -0.43 7.04 19.38
CA GLU A 574 0.97 6.63 19.46
C GLU A 574 1.89 7.82 19.73
N CYS A 575 1.65 8.94 19.05
CA CYS A 575 2.34 10.21 19.30
C CYS A 575 2.16 10.66 20.76
N ILE A 576 0.95 10.49 21.31
CA ILE A 576 0.63 10.86 22.69
C ILE A 576 1.44 10.07 23.72
N ILE A 577 1.89 8.84 23.42
CA ILE A 577 2.78 8.07 24.33
C ILE A 577 4.05 8.88 24.64
N GLY A 578 4.61 9.56 23.65
CA GLY A 578 5.79 10.42 23.83
C GLY A 578 5.50 11.74 24.55
N ILE A 579 4.23 12.16 24.63
CA ILE A 579 3.78 13.48 25.11
C ILE A 579 3.17 13.37 26.52
N ALA A 580 2.00 12.73 26.66
CA ALA A 580 1.22 12.69 27.89
C ALA A 580 1.91 11.92 29.01
N GLU A 581 2.74 10.94 28.65
CA GLU A 581 3.41 10.11 29.65
C GLU A 581 4.64 10.83 30.25
N GLN A 582 5.23 11.81 29.55
CA GLN A 582 6.56 12.35 29.89
C GLN A 582 6.54 13.76 30.48
N ILE A 583 5.52 14.57 30.16
CA ILE A 583 5.48 16.00 30.53
C ILE A 583 4.75 16.21 31.87
N VAL A 584 5.20 17.16 32.72
CA VAL A 584 4.33 17.73 33.80
C VAL A 584 3.97 19.19 33.65
N HIS A 585 4.71 19.98 32.87
CA HIS A 585 4.44 21.41 32.78
C HIS A 585 4.49 21.91 31.34
N PHE A 586 3.34 21.89 30.66
CA PHE A 586 3.18 22.32 29.27
C PHE A 586 3.48 23.82 29.05
N TYR A 587 3.39 24.61 30.12
CA TYR A 587 3.78 26.02 30.11
C TYR A 587 5.30 26.23 30.12
N THR A 588 6.10 25.25 30.58
CA THR A 588 7.56 25.36 30.65
C THR A 588 8.27 24.50 29.60
N GLY A 589 7.68 23.36 29.23
CA GLY A 589 8.19 22.45 28.21
C GLY A 589 7.91 22.91 26.77
N GLN A 590 8.62 22.34 25.80
CA GLN A 590 8.33 22.55 24.37
C GLN A 590 8.14 21.23 23.65
N LEU A 591 7.11 21.14 22.81
CA LEU A 591 6.89 20.04 21.89
C LEU A 591 7.21 20.50 20.48
N VAL A 592 8.04 19.74 19.77
CA VAL A 592 8.38 19.95 18.36
C VAL A 592 7.98 18.70 17.58
N LEU A 593 7.11 18.87 16.58
CA LEU A 593 6.71 17.78 15.68
C LEU A 593 7.33 18.03 14.30
N ALA A 594 8.11 17.08 13.81
CA ALA A 594 8.68 17.13 12.48
C ALA A 594 8.09 16.01 11.61
N GLY A 595 7.69 16.33 10.38
CA GLY A 595 7.10 15.34 9.48
C GLY A 595 6.62 15.92 8.17
N ASP A 596 5.86 15.14 7.41
CA ASP A 596 5.28 15.59 6.15
C ASP A 596 3.86 15.00 6.00
N PRO A 597 2.80 15.83 6.04
CA PRO A 597 1.42 15.35 5.94
C PRO A 597 1.09 14.81 4.55
N LYS A 598 1.89 15.11 3.52
CA LYS A 598 1.71 14.62 2.14
C LYS A 598 2.47 13.31 1.87
N GLN A 599 3.21 12.78 2.85
CA GLN A 599 3.80 11.44 2.80
C GLN A 599 2.94 10.41 3.53
N LEU A 600 3.38 9.15 3.50
CA LEU A 600 2.69 8.04 4.14
C LEU A 600 2.37 8.31 5.61
N GLY A 601 1.08 8.12 5.94
CA GLY A 601 0.56 8.12 7.29
C GLY A 601 0.69 6.76 7.99
N PRO A 602 0.03 6.59 9.13
CA PRO A 602 0.06 5.35 9.90
C PRO A 602 -0.52 4.16 9.12
N VAL A 603 0.09 2.99 9.29
CA VAL A 603 -0.39 1.75 8.68
C VAL A 603 -1.45 1.11 9.58
N LEU A 604 -2.71 1.20 9.16
CA LEU A 604 -3.85 0.61 9.86
C LEU A 604 -4.33 -0.68 9.18
N ARG A 605 -4.93 -1.56 9.97
CA ARG A 605 -5.59 -2.76 9.47
C ARG A 605 -7.09 -2.55 9.32
N SER A 606 -7.73 -1.85 10.27
CA SER A 606 -9.18 -1.68 10.33
C SER A 606 -9.67 -0.63 9.34
N PRO A 607 -10.47 -1.01 8.32
CA PRO A 607 -11.07 -0.05 7.41
C PRO A 607 -11.99 0.95 8.13
N LEU A 608 -12.69 0.49 9.18
CA LEU A 608 -13.55 1.35 10.00
C LEU A 608 -12.74 2.36 10.80
N ALA A 609 -11.64 1.93 11.43
CA ALA A 609 -10.80 2.86 12.17
C ALA A 609 -10.15 3.91 11.23
N GLN A 610 -9.76 3.48 10.03
CA GLN A 610 -9.23 4.37 9.00
C GLN A 610 -10.28 5.39 8.53
N LEU A 611 -11.49 4.93 8.20
CA LEU A 611 -12.61 5.78 7.78
C LEU A 611 -12.93 6.86 8.82
N HIS A 612 -12.85 6.53 10.10
CA HIS A 612 -13.18 7.44 11.20
C HIS A 612 -12.00 8.26 11.74
N GLY A 613 -10.87 8.26 11.03
CA GLY A 613 -9.78 9.21 11.25
C GLY A 613 -8.61 8.72 12.10
N LEU A 614 -8.54 7.43 12.47
CA LEU A 614 -7.34 6.89 13.14
C LEU A 614 -6.10 6.96 12.23
N GLY A 615 -6.31 6.99 10.91
CA GLY A 615 -5.26 7.10 9.90
C GLY A 615 -4.72 8.52 9.72
N GLN A 616 -5.28 9.51 10.41
CA GLN A 616 -4.79 10.88 10.43
C GLN A 616 -3.80 11.03 11.59
N SER A 617 -2.57 11.47 11.30
CA SER A 617 -1.57 11.74 12.34
C SER A 617 -1.90 13.04 13.10
N LEU A 618 -1.35 13.20 14.31
CA LEU A 618 -1.47 14.46 15.07
C LEU A 618 -0.97 15.66 14.26
N LEU A 619 0.15 15.51 13.56
CA LEU A 619 0.73 16.56 12.72
C LEU A 619 -0.22 16.94 11.59
N GLU A 620 -0.77 15.96 10.88
CA GLU A 620 -1.71 16.19 9.79
C GLU A 620 -3.01 16.83 10.29
N ARG A 621 -3.55 16.38 11.43
CA ARG A 621 -4.75 16.96 12.03
C ARG A 621 -4.53 18.43 12.39
N LEU A 622 -3.41 18.77 13.03
CA LEU A 622 -3.10 20.16 13.39
C LEU A 622 -3.00 21.04 12.13
N MET A 623 -2.29 20.58 11.10
CA MET A 623 -2.13 21.34 9.85
C MET A 623 -3.42 21.48 9.03
N THR A 624 -4.36 20.54 9.13
CA THR A 624 -5.59 20.54 8.31
C THR A 624 -6.79 21.13 9.03
N GLN A 625 -6.87 21.05 10.36
CA GLN A 625 -8.08 21.40 11.12
C GLN A 625 -7.88 22.56 12.11
N ASN A 626 -6.64 23.02 12.35
CA ASN A 626 -6.39 24.11 13.28
C ASN A 626 -5.84 25.35 12.55
N ALA A 627 -6.50 26.48 12.77
CA ALA A 627 -6.21 27.75 12.09
C ALA A 627 -4.76 28.24 12.31
N LEU A 628 -4.12 27.92 13.44
CA LEU A 628 -2.74 28.34 13.74
C LEU A 628 -1.69 27.77 12.77
N TYR A 629 -2.01 26.64 12.14
CA TYR A 629 -1.07 25.92 11.27
C TYR A 629 -1.49 25.96 9.80
N GLN A 630 -2.53 26.72 9.47
CA GLN A 630 -2.98 26.95 8.10
C GLN A 630 -2.32 28.22 7.54
N LYS A 631 -2.27 28.34 6.20
CA LYS A 631 -1.86 29.59 5.55
C LYS A 631 -2.90 30.68 5.82
N SER A 632 -2.46 31.93 5.93
CA SER A 632 -3.38 33.06 6.09
C SER A 632 -4.35 33.15 4.91
N GLN A 633 -5.60 33.54 5.19
CA GLN A 633 -6.67 33.65 4.17
C GLN A 633 -6.41 34.78 3.16
N ASP A 634 -5.54 35.74 3.48
CA ASP A 634 -5.26 36.91 2.65
C ASP A 634 -4.34 36.60 1.45
N GLY A 635 -3.84 35.37 1.32
CA GLY A 635 -3.00 34.90 0.20
C GLY A 635 -1.59 35.52 0.11
N HIS A 636 -1.33 36.60 0.84
CA HIS A 636 -0.06 37.35 0.82
C HIS A 636 0.87 37.01 2.00
N SER A 637 0.33 36.55 3.13
CA SER A 637 1.11 36.05 4.27
C SER A 637 1.14 34.52 4.24
N GLY A 638 2.35 33.96 4.24
CA GLY A 638 2.57 32.52 4.32
C GLY A 638 2.11 31.93 5.65
N PHE A 639 2.72 30.83 6.08
CA PHE A 639 2.44 30.33 7.42
C PHE A 639 2.96 31.26 8.52
N ASP A 640 2.30 31.26 9.68
CA ASP A 640 2.82 31.92 10.87
C ASP A 640 4.06 31.18 11.39
N THR A 641 5.23 31.79 11.20
CA THR A 641 6.53 31.21 11.55
C THR A 641 6.71 30.97 13.05
N ARG A 642 5.88 31.61 13.89
CA ARG A 642 5.84 31.37 15.35
C ARG A 642 5.43 29.94 15.69
N PHE A 643 4.62 29.31 14.84
CA PHE A 643 4.06 27.97 15.06
C PHE A 643 4.57 26.93 14.08
N VAL A 644 4.85 27.32 12.84
CA VAL A 644 5.21 26.35 11.79
C VAL A 644 6.26 26.89 10.84
N THR A 645 7.22 26.04 10.49
CA THR A 645 8.16 26.28 9.40
C THR A 645 7.98 25.23 8.30
N LYS A 646 7.77 25.70 7.06
CA LYS A 646 7.85 24.88 5.84
C LYS A 646 9.28 24.90 5.29
N LEU A 647 9.92 23.74 5.17
CA LEU A 647 11.23 23.61 4.52
C LEU A 647 11.07 23.41 3.01
N LEU A 648 11.68 24.29 2.21
CA LEU A 648 11.48 24.36 0.75
C LEU A 648 12.66 23.81 -0.07
N ARG A 649 13.88 23.86 0.46
CA ARG A 649 15.10 23.50 -0.27
C ARG A 649 15.35 22.00 -0.25
N ASN A 650 15.22 21.33 -1.38
CA ASN A 650 15.47 19.90 -1.55
C ASN A 650 16.95 19.63 -1.86
N TYR A 651 17.60 18.83 -1.03
CA TYR A 651 19.02 18.45 -1.15
C TYR A 651 19.23 17.03 -1.68
N ARG A 652 18.20 16.38 -2.22
CA ARG A 652 18.21 14.95 -2.56
C ARG A 652 18.22 14.69 -4.06
N SER A 653 17.24 15.23 -4.77
CA SER A 653 16.78 14.66 -6.05
C SER A 653 17.04 15.58 -7.23
N HIS A 654 17.22 15.00 -8.41
CA HIS A 654 17.28 15.72 -9.69
C HIS A 654 15.96 16.50 -9.95
N PRO A 655 16.01 17.71 -10.56
CA PRO A 655 14.81 18.51 -10.86
C PRO A 655 13.72 17.74 -11.61
N ALA A 656 14.11 16.91 -12.59
CA ALA A 656 13.17 16.10 -13.38
C ALA A 656 12.36 15.10 -12.54
N ILE A 657 12.96 14.55 -11.47
CA ILE A 657 12.30 13.62 -10.53
C ILE A 657 11.32 14.39 -9.63
N LEU A 658 11.70 15.60 -9.21
CA LEU A 658 10.91 16.41 -8.29
C LEU A 658 9.73 17.13 -8.94
N LYS A 659 9.74 17.32 -10.26
CA LYS A 659 8.76 18.14 -10.98
C LYS A 659 7.31 17.78 -10.63
N ILE A 660 6.95 16.50 -10.78
CA ILE A 660 5.57 16.04 -10.58
C ILE A 660 5.17 16.04 -9.10
N PRO A 661 5.97 15.49 -8.16
CA PRO A 661 5.67 15.63 -6.74
C PRO A 661 5.54 17.09 -6.27
N ASN A 662 6.37 18.00 -6.78
CA ASN A 662 6.33 19.41 -6.44
C ASN A 662 5.03 20.09 -6.92
N GLU A 663 4.63 19.79 -8.16
CA GLU A 663 3.40 20.29 -8.75
C GLU A 663 2.15 19.79 -8.01
N LEU A 664 2.06 18.48 -7.76
CA LEU A 664 0.86 17.84 -7.21
C LEU A 664 0.68 18.03 -5.71
N PHE A 665 1.78 18.03 -4.94
CA PHE A 665 1.69 17.96 -3.47
C PHE A 665 2.18 19.21 -2.74
N TYR A 666 2.96 20.07 -3.42
CA TYR A 666 3.72 21.13 -2.75
C TYR A 666 3.63 22.50 -3.41
N GLU A 667 2.60 22.72 -4.24
CA GLU A 667 2.25 24.03 -4.82
C GLU A 667 3.38 24.66 -5.66
N ASN A 668 4.26 23.84 -6.24
CA ASN A 668 5.46 24.27 -6.95
C ASN A 668 6.47 25.09 -6.10
N GLU A 669 6.38 25.06 -4.77
CA GLU A 669 7.26 25.85 -3.90
C GLU A 669 8.64 25.21 -3.66
N LEU A 670 8.86 23.92 -3.99
CA LEU A 670 10.15 23.26 -3.77
C LEU A 670 11.25 23.78 -4.68
N GLN A 671 12.43 23.97 -4.09
CA GLN A 671 13.63 24.46 -4.75
C GLN A 671 14.73 23.40 -4.75
N VAL A 672 15.47 23.26 -5.85
CA VAL A 672 16.51 22.21 -5.97
C VAL A 672 17.87 22.74 -5.51
N PHE A 673 18.38 22.17 -4.43
CA PHE A 673 19.69 22.42 -3.82
C PHE A 673 20.56 21.15 -3.72
N ALA A 674 20.11 20.04 -4.31
CA ALA A 674 20.88 18.79 -4.36
C ALA A 674 22.23 19.00 -5.05
N ASN A 675 23.27 18.30 -4.57
CA ASN A 675 24.61 18.36 -5.16
C ASN A 675 24.55 18.01 -6.65
N GLN A 676 25.13 18.88 -7.48
CA GLN A 676 25.03 18.77 -8.93
C GLN A 676 25.64 17.47 -9.46
N MET A 677 26.84 17.09 -8.99
CA MET A 677 27.51 15.86 -9.42
C MET A 677 26.73 14.60 -9.03
N GLU A 678 26.13 14.57 -7.84
CA GLU A 678 25.35 13.42 -7.39
C GLU A 678 24.04 13.28 -8.16
N ARG A 679 23.31 14.38 -8.37
CA ARG A 679 21.97 14.35 -8.97
C ARG A 679 22.01 14.17 -10.49
N GLU A 680 23.05 14.67 -11.16
CA GLU A 680 23.21 14.59 -12.63
C GLU A 680 24.03 13.35 -13.05
N ALA A 681 24.40 12.48 -12.10
CA ALA A 681 25.25 11.31 -12.32
C ALA A 681 24.76 10.36 -13.44
N PHE A 682 23.46 10.34 -13.74
CA PHE A 682 22.86 9.49 -14.79
C PHE A 682 22.33 10.27 -16.01
N CYS A 683 22.49 11.59 -16.08
CA CYS A 683 21.98 12.40 -17.19
C CYS A 683 22.56 12.02 -18.56
N CYS A 684 23.79 11.50 -18.59
CA CYS A 684 24.46 11.04 -19.82
C CYS A 684 24.41 9.51 -20.00
N TRP A 685 23.55 8.81 -19.25
CA TRP A 685 23.42 7.36 -19.38
C TRP A 685 22.80 6.99 -20.73
N GLU A 686 23.49 6.14 -21.49
CA GLU A 686 23.16 5.84 -22.90
C GLU A 686 21.84 5.09 -23.12
N HIS A 687 21.24 4.56 -22.05
CA HIS A 687 19.94 3.89 -22.09
C HIS A 687 18.77 4.77 -21.67
N LEU A 688 19.00 6.07 -21.41
CA LEU A 688 17.90 7.01 -21.24
C LEU A 688 17.17 7.24 -22.58
N PRO A 689 15.84 7.27 -22.60
CA PRO A 689 15.07 7.64 -23.79
C PRO A 689 15.44 9.04 -24.32
N LYS A 690 15.71 10.00 -23.41
CA LYS A 690 16.22 11.33 -23.71
C LYS A 690 17.44 11.64 -22.84
N THR A 691 18.51 12.09 -23.49
CA THR A 691 19.71 12.56 -22.79
C THR A 691 19.39 13.78 -21.92
N GLY A 692 19.88 13.80 -20.68
CA GLY A 692 19.61 14.87 -19.71
C GLY A 692 18.34 14.69 -18.88
N PHE A 693 17.51 13.68 -19.17
CA PHE A 693 16.26 13.42 -18.46
C PHE A 693 16.31 12.07 -17.73
N PRO A 694 16.73 12.02 -16.45
CA PRO A 694 16.96 10.78 -15.73
C PRO A 694 15.68 10.22 -15.06
N VAL A 695 14.56 10.28 -15.80
CA VAL A 695 13.29 9.66 -15.42
C VAL A 695 12.82 8.81 -16.58
N VAL A 696 12.50 7.55 -16.31
CA VAL A 696 12.02 6.61 -17.31
C VAL A 696 10.70 6.02 -16.86
N PHE A 697 9.66 6.17 -17.69
CA PHE A 697 8.46 5.35 -17.57
C PHE A 697 8.50 4.29 -18.66
N HIS A 698 8.54 3.02 -18.26
CA HIS A 698 8.52 1.86 -19.14
C HIS A 698 7.12 1.22 -19.11
N GLY A 699 6.34 1.42 -20.17
CA GLY A 699 5.02 0.82 -20.34
C GLY A 699 5.10 -0.68 -20.58
N VAL A 700 4.40 -1.47 -19.76
CA VAL A 700 4.40 -2.94 -19.84
C VAL A 700 2.97 -3.48 -19.83
N MET A 701 2.58 -4.21 -20.87
CA MET A 701 1.34 -4.99 -20.88
C MET A 701 1.61 -6.37 -20.29
N GLY A 702 1.70 -6.46 -18.97
CA GLY A 702 1.91 -7.73 -18.28
C GLY A 702 0.61 -8.45 -17.92
N LYS A 703 0.73 -9.52 -17.15
CA LYS A 703 -0.39 -10.23 -16.52
C LYS A 703 -0.13 -10.32 -15.03
N ASP A 704 -1.05 -9.82 -14.22
CA ASP A 704 -1.01 -9.98 -12.78
C ASP A 704 -1.59 -11.33 -12.36
N GLU A 705 -0.77 -12.16 -11.72
CA GLU A 705 -1.06 -13.54 -11.36
C GLU A 705 -0.98 -13.77 -9.85
N ARG A 706 -1.56 -14.89 -9.41
CA ARG A 706 -1.51 -15.40 -8.03
C ARG A 706 -1.18 -16.88 -8.05
N GLU A 707 -0.54 -17.36 -6.99
CA GLU A 707 -0.18 -18.77 -6.86
C GLU A 707 -0.49 -19.34 -5.47
N ALA A 708 -0.73 -20.65 -5.43
CA ALA A 708 -0.98 -21.42 -4.22
C ALA A 708 -2.06 -20.76 -3.33
N ASN A 709 -1.78 -20.58 -2.04
CA ASN A 709 -2.72 -19.97 -1.09
C ASN A 709 -2.46 -18.47 -0.87
N SER A 710 -1.63 -17.83 -1.70
CA SER A 710 -1.23 -16.44 -1.51
C SER A 710 -2.23 -15.48 -2.18
N PRO A 711 -2.86 -14.56 -1.43
CA PRO A 711 -3.75 -13.56 -2.03
C PRO A 711 -3.00 -12.43 -2.76
N SER A 712 -1.66 -12.37 -2.66
CA SER A 712 -0.84 -11.31 -3.23
C SER A 712 -0.53 -11.55 -4.71
N PHE A 713 -0.54 -10.48 -5.49
CA PHE A 713 -0.26 -10.51 -6.92
C PHE A 713 1.23 -10.42 -7.25
N PHE A 714 1.62 -10.89 -8.43
CA PHE A 714 2.93 -10.68 -9.05
C PHE A 714 2.76 -10.56 -10.57
N ASN A 715 3.72 -9.93 -11.25
CA ASN A 715 3.74 -9.72 -12.68
C ASN A 715 5.15 -9.97 -13.20
N VAL A 716 5.31 -11.08 -13.91
CA VAL A 716 6.61 -11.58 -14.37
C VAL A 716 7.21 -10.70 -15.47
N THR A 717 6.38 -10.15 -16.36
CA THR A 717 6.84 -9.27 -17.45
C THR A 717 7.47 -7.99 -16.90
N GLU A 718 6.90 -7.41 -15.84
CA GLU A 718 7.56 -6.28 -15.17
C GLU A 718 8.93 -6.67 -14.59
N ILE A 719 9.07 -7.88 -14.04
CA ILE A 719 10.35 -8.38 -13.49
C ILE A 719 11.41 -8.52 -14.59
N GLU A 720 11.04 -9.01 -15.77
CA GLU A 720 11.96 -9.11 -16.92
C GLU A 720 12.51 -7.73 -17.31
N VAL A 721 11.65 -6.72 -17.35
CA VAL A 721 12.06 -5.33 -17.63
C VAL A 721 12.98 -4.78 -16.54
N ILE A 722 12.68 -5.06 -15.26
CA ILE A 722 13.55 -4.68 -14.13
C ILE A 722 14.93 -5.33 -14.28
N VAL A 723 14.98 -6.64 -14.55
CA VAL A 723 16.24 -7.39 -14.77
C VAL A 723 17.01 -6.81 -15.96
N SER A 724 16.34 -6.45 -17.06
CA SER A 724 16.96 -5.79 -18.20
C SER A 724 17.62 -4.46 -17.82
N TYR A 725 16.95 -3.61 -17.02
CA TYR A 725 17.54 -2.37 -16.54
C TYR A 725 18.70 -2.58 -15.57
N LEU A 726 18.62 -3.57 -14.68
CA LEU A 726 19.74 -3.92 -13.79
C LEU A 726 20.96 -4.35 -14.60
N ASN A 727 20.78 -5.18 -15.63
CA ASN A 727 21.87 -5.59 -16.52
C ASN A 727 22.49 -4.40 -17.26
N LYS A 728 21.67 -3.49 -17.79
CA LYS A 728 22.15 -2.23 -18.40
C LYS A 728 22.95 -1.38 -17.41
N LEU A 729 22.48 -1.28 -16.17
CA LEU A 729 23.20 -0.55 -15.12
C LEU A 729 24.53 -1.21 -14.76
N ILE A 730 24.64 -2.53 -14.78
CA ILE A 730 25.91 -3.26 -14.54
C ILE A 730 26.89 -3.05 -15.70
N GLN A 731 26.42 -3.15 -16.94
CA GLN A 731 27.26 -3.06 -18.14
C GLN A 731 27.87 -1.68 -18.38
N THR A 732 27.24 -0.64 -17.82
CA THR A 732 27.62 0.77 -18.03
C THR A 732 28.45 1.38 -16.90
N GLN A 733 28.70 0.65 -15.80
CA GLN A 733 29.43 1.20 -14.64
C GLN A 733 30.88 1.53 -14.97
N GLY A 734 31.34 2.68 -14.48
CA GLY A 734 32.71 3.15 -14.71
C GLY A 734 33.00 3.62 -16.14
N LYS A 735 32.05 3.53 -17.07
CA LYS A 735 32.16 4.07 -18.42
C LYS A 735 31.62 5.50 -18.46
N LYS A 736 32.23 6.36 -19.28
CA LYS A 736 31.76 7.74 -19.55
C LYS A 736 31.48 8.58 -18.28
N GLY A 737 32.23 8.36 -17.20
CA GLY A 737 32.05 9.08 -15.93
C GLY A 737 30.90 8.58 -15.03
N LEU A 738 30.24 7.48 -15.38
CA LEU A 738 29.17 6.90 -14.55
C LEU A 738 29.70 6.34 -13.23
N PRO A 739 28.98 6.51 -12.11
CA PRO A 739 29.42 6.03 -10.81
C PRO A 739 29.42 4.50 -10.75
N LYS A 740 30.40 3.94 -10.03
CA LYS A 740 30.37 2.53 -9.62
C LYS A 740 29.29 2.37 -8.55
N LEU A 741 28.30 1.50 -8.77
CA LEU A 741 27.18 1.33 -7.85
C LEU A 741 27.42 0.15 -6.91
N SER A 742 27.08 0.33 -5.63
CA SER A 742 26.90 -0.77 -4.68
C SER A 742 25.44 -1.24 -4.64
N THR A 743 25.17 -2.38 -4.00
CA THR A 743 23.80 -2.85 -3.73
C THR A 743 23.00 -1.86 -2.86
N SER A 744 23.68 -1.10 -2.00
CA SER A 744 23.07 -0.05 -1.17
C SER A 744 22.70 1.22 -1.94
N ASP A 745 23.20 1.41 -3.16
CA ASP A 745 22.88 2.56 -4.02
C ASP A 745 21.57 2.36 -4.81
N ILE A 746 21.03 1.14 -4.83
CA ILE A 746 19.87 0.73 -5.63
C ILE A 746 18.72 0.29 -4.70
N GLY A 747 17.49 0.64 -5.07
CA GLY A 747 16.30 0.15 -4.40
C GLY A 747 15.20 -0.21 -5.39
N ILE A 748 14.50 -1.32 -5.12
CA ILE A 748 13.34 -1.74 -5.91
C ILE A 748 12.10 -1.67 -5.02
N ILE A 749 11.13 -0.88 -5.44
CA ILE A 749 9.89 -0.61 -4.72
C ILE A 749 8.73 -1.30 -5.43
N THR A 750 7.96 -2.11 -4.70
CA THR A 750 6.75 -2.71 -5.24
C THR A 750 5.70 -2.95 -4.15
N PRO A 751 4.40 -2.71 -4.41
CA PRO A 751 3.36 -2.85 -3.40
C PRO A 751 3.05 -4.29 -3.00
N TYR A 752 3.31 -5.26 -3.87
CA TYR A 752 2.85 -6.62 -3.66
C TYR A 752 3.96 -7.51 -3.12
N ARG A 753 3.66 -8.20 -2.02
CA ARG A 753 4.62 -9.11 -1.36
C ARG A 753 5.10 -10.21 -2.28
N LYS A 754 4.20 -10.77 -3.09
CA LYS A 754 4.56 -11.84 -4.02
C LYS A 754 5.47 -11.34 -5.14
N GLN A 755 5.32 -10.09 -5.55
CA GLN A 755 6.28 -9.43 -6.45
C GLN A 755 7.66 -9.30 -5.79
N VAL A 756 7.73 -8.90 -4.51
CA VAL A 756 9.01 -8.85 -3.78
C VAL A 756 9.71 -10.21 -3.78
N GLU A 757 8.98 -11.29 -3.45
CA GLU A 757 9.52 -12.66 -3.48
C GLU A 757 10.06 -13.05 -4.86
N LYS A 758 9.28 -12.80 -5.93
CA LYS A 758 9.65 -13.18 -7.29
C LYS A 758 10.84 -12.35 -7.81
N ILE A 759 10.93 -11.06 -7.47
CA ILE A 759 12.11 -10.23 -7.80
C ILE A 759 13.34 -10.77 -7.07
N ARG A 760 13.24 -11.11 -5.77
CA ARG A 760 14.36 -11.72 -5.03
C ARG A 760 14.79 -13.06 -5.63
N LYS A 761 13.82 -13.89 -6.05
CA LYS A 761 14.10 -15.14 -6.79
C LYS A 761 14.87 -14.85 -8.08
N ALA A 762 14.46 -13.84 -8.84
CA ALA A 762 15.15 -13.42 -10.07
C ALA A 762 16.59 -12.95 -9.79
N LEU A 763 16.81 -12.09 -8.79
CA LEU A 763 18.15 -11.62 -8.38
C LEU A 763 19.09 -12.77 -8.01
N ASN A 764 18.55 -13.85 -7.43
CA ASN A 764 19.33 -15.02 -7.03
C ASN A 764 19.60 -16.01 -8.17
N THR A 765 18.74 -16.02 -9.20
CA THR A 765 18.75 -17.02 -10.29
C THR A 765 19.56 -16.53 -11.49
N VAL A 766 19.48 -15.24 -11.81
CA VAL A 766 20.15 -14.65 -12.98
C VAL A 766 21.65 -14.48 -12.67
N ALA A 767 22.51 -15.14 -13.45
CA ALA A 767 23.95 -15.24 -13.16
C ALA A 767 24.65 -13.87 -13.19
N GLU A 768 24.24 -12.99 -14.09
CA GLU A 768 24.76 -11.62 -14.25
C GLU A 768 24.49 -10.76 -13.00
N LEU A 769 23.45 -11.09 -12.23
CA LEU A 769 23.03 -10.37 -11.03
C LEU A 769 23.64 -10.94 -9.75
N ASN A 770 24.57 -11.90 -9.84
CA ASN A 770 25.13 -12.57 -8.67
C ASN A 770 25.77 -11.63 -7.64
N ASN A 771 26.39 -10.53 -8.09
CA ASN A 771 26.98 -9.53 -7.21
C ASN A 771 25.95 -8.61 -6.55
N TRP A 772 24.69 -8.66 -7.01
CA TRP A 772 23.60 -7.74 -6.69
C TRP A 772 22.41 -8.41 -5.97
N LYS A 773 22.63 -9.61 -5.41
CA LYS A 773 21.62 -10.36 -4.64
C LYS A 773 21.06 -9.60 -3.43
N ASP A 774 21.87 -8.72 -2.85
CA ASP A 774 21.54 -7.95 -1.64
C ASP A 774 20.86 -6.60 -1.93
N ILE A 775 20.42 -6.34 -3.17
CA ILE A 775 19.62 -5.15 -3.46
C ILE A 775 18.36 -5.17 -2.59
N LYS A 776 18.07 -4.04 -1.94
CA LYS A 776 16.85 -3.92 -1.15
C LYS A 776 15.62 -3.94 -2.07
N VAL A 777 14.74 -4.91 -1.85
CA VAL A 777 13.42 -5.03 -2.49
C VAL A 777 12.35 -5.05 -1.40
N GLY A 778 11.36 -4.16 -1.49
CA GLY A 778 10.35 -3.98 -0.46
C GLY A 778 9.21 -3.06 -0.87
N SER A 779 8.24 -2.87 0.02
CA SER A 779 7.11 -1.95 -0.21
C SER A 779 7.49 -0.49 0.03
N VAL A 780 6.62 0.45 -0.33
CA VAL A 780 6.87 1.89 -0.11
C VAL A 780 7.05 2.21 1.37
N GLU A 781 6.30 1.53 2.25
CA GLU A 781 6.43 1.66 3.71
C GLU A 781 7.85 1.31 4.19
N GLU A 782 8.46 0.26 3.63
CA GLU A 782 9.84 -0.16 3.98
C GLU A 782 10.93 0.78 3.45
N PHE A 783 10.60 1.63 2.49
CA PHE A 783 11.48 2.63 1.89
C PHE A 783 11.26 4.04 2.44
N GLN A 784 10.26 4.25 3.28
CA GLN A 784 10.05 5.55 3.92
C GLN A 784 11.26 5.92 4.80
N GLY A 785 11.64 7.20 4.76
CA GLY A 785 12.86 7.71 5.41
C GLY A 785 14.19 7.29 4.75
N GLN A 786 14.19 6.36 3.80
CA GLN A 786 15.38 5.96 3.05
C GLN A 786 15.47 6.68 1.70
N GLU A 787 16.65 6.61 1.09
CA GLU A 787 16.96 7.17 -0.22
C GLU A 787 18.02 6.31 -0.91
N ARG A 788 18.02 6.33 -2.25
CA ARG A 788 18.95 5.56 -3.09
C ARG A 788 19.36 6.40 -4.30
N LYS A 789 20.54 6.14 -4.87
CA LYS A 789 20.96 6.80 -6.12
C LYS A 789 20.00 6.44 -7.25
N VAL A 790 19.65 5.15 -7.35
CA VAL A 790 18.73 4.60 -8.34
C VAL A 790 17.52 3.96 -7.64
N ILE A 791 16.31 4.31 -8.07
CA ILE A 791 15.08 3.63 -7.65
C ILE A 791 14.37 3.07 -8.87
N ILE A 792 13.94 1.82 -8.75
CA ILE A 792 13.06 1.16 -9.70
C ILE A 792 11.72 0.88 -9.02
N VAL A 793 10.62 1.31 -9.62
CA VAL A 793 9.26 1.10 -9.10
C VAL A 793 8.51 0.14 -10.01
N SER A 794 7.96 -0.94 -9.46
CA SER A 794 7.11 -1.92 -10.16
C SER A 794 5.68 -1.82 -9.64
N THR A 795 4.74 -1.53 -10.54
CA THR A 795 3.32 -1.30 -10.19
C THR A 795 2.48 -2.59 -10.17
N VAL A 796 2.93 -3.64 -10.86
CA VAL A 796 2.39 -5.01 -10.93
C VAL A 796 1.04 -5.13 -11.65
N ARG A 797 0.06 -4.29 -11.32
CA ARG A 797 -1.32 -4.49 -11.77
C ARG A 797 -1.48 -4.28 -13.27
N SER A 798 -2.16 -5.21 -13.92
CA SER A 798 -2.35 -5.20 -15.37
C SER A 798 -3.75 -5.61 -15.84
N SER A 799 -4.67 -6.00 -14.95
CA SER A 799 -6.02 -6.43 -15.32
C SER A 799 -7.13 -5.63 -14.65
N VAL A 800 -8.14 -5.26 -15.44
CA VAL A 800 -9.34 -4.49 -15.05
C VAL A 800 -10.32 -5.33 -14.21
N SER A 801 -10.35 -6.65 -14.42
CA SER A 801 -11.28 -7.59 -13.76
C SER A 801 -11.12 -7.63 -12.24
N TYR A 802 -9.92 -7.39 -11.73
CA TYR A 802 -9.68 -7.25 -10.29
C TYR A 802 -9.92 -5.81 -9.80
N VAL A 803 -9.88 -4.81 -10.68
CA VAL A 803 -10.04 -3.38 -10.31
C VAL A 803 -11.36 -3.08 -9.60
N LYS A 804 -12.45 -3.79 -9.96
CA LYS A 804 -13.76 -3.64 -9.30
C LYS A 804 -13.89 -4.44 -8.00
N MET A 805 -13.28 -5.63 -7.88
CA MET A 805 -13.21 -6.33 -6.58
C MET A 805 -12.29 -5.58 -5.58
N ASP A 806 -11.40 -4.74 -6.10
CA ASP A 806 -10.40 -4.01 -5.35
C ASP A 806 -10.86 -2.64 -4.82
N GLN A 807 -12.04 -2.14 -5.23
CA GLN A 807 -12.74 -1.10 -4.47
C GLN A 807 -13.09 -1.61 -3.06
N ASP A 808 -13.37 -2.91 -2.93
CA ASP A 808 -13.61 -3.57 -1.64
C ASP A 808 -12.34 -4.16 -0.99
N PHE A 809 -11.26 -4.45 -1.75
CA PHE A 809 -10.11 -5.25 -1.27
C PHE A 809 -8.69 -4.78 -1.67
N ASN A 810 -8.40 -3.48 -1.67
CA ASN A 810 -7.05 -2.89 -1.80
C ASN A 810 -6.42 -2.86 -3.21
N ILE A 811 -6.96 -2.04 -4.11
CA ILE A 811 -6.14 -1.28 -5.08
C ILE A 811 -5.42 -0.09 -4.43
N GLY A 812 -5.62 0.13 -3.13
CA GLY A 812 -5.16 1.28 -2.36
C GLY A 812 -3.65 1.61 -2.40
N PHE A 813 -2.81 0.89 -3.15
CA PHE A 813 -1.51 1.41 -3.56
C PHE A 813 -1.59 2.43 -4.70
N LEU A 814 -2.28 2.10 -5.80
CA LEU A 814 -2.27 2.93 -7.01
C LEU A 814 -3.10 4.20 -6.86
N SER A 815 -4.21 4.14 -6.12
CA SER A 815 -5.06 5.29 -5.83
C SER A 815 -4.60 6.15 -4.65
N ASN A 816 -3.52 5.76 -3.96
CA ASN A 816 -3.04 6.50 -2.80
C ASN A 816 -1.92 7.45 -3.18
N GLU A 817 -2.29 8.73 -3.27
CA GLU A 817 -1.39 9.85 -3.57
C GLU A 817 -0.14 9.92 -2.67
N LYS A 818 -0.29 9.63 -1.38
CA LYS A 818 0.83 9.63 -0.41
C LYS A 818 1.85 8.54 -0.73
N ARG A 819 1.39 7.35 -1.15
CA ARG A 819 2.25 6.25 -1.59
C ARG A 819 2.99 6.58 -2.87
N PHE A 820 2.29 7.18 -3.84
CA PHE A 820 2.91 7.69 -5.07
C PHE A 820 4.02 8.70 -4.73
N ASN A 821 3.70 9.71 -3.92
CA ASN A 821 4.66 10.75 -3.53
C ASN A 821 5.91 10.16 -2.85
N VAL A 822 5.75 9.24 -1.89
CA VAL A 822 6.90 8.60 -1.25
C VAL A 822 7.74 7.81 -2.26
N ALA A 823 7.11 6.99 -3.11
CA ALA A 823 7.80 6.15 -4.09
C ALA A 823 8.65 6.97 -5.07
N MET A 824 8.07 8.04 -5.65
CA MET A 824 8.75 8.88 -6.65
C MET A 824 9.91 9.69 -6.05
N THR A 825 9.86 9.99 -4.75
CA THR A 825 10.83 10.87 -4.07
C THR A 825 11.94 10.13 -3.31
N ARG A 826 12.11 8.82 -3.57
CA ARG A 826 13.21 8.01 -3.01
C ARG A 826 14.51 8.12 -3.81
N ALA A 827 14.41 8.45 -5.10
CA ALA A 827 15.54 8.52 -6.02
C ALA A 827 16.34 9.82 -5.88
N LYS A 828 17.67 9.73 -5.88
CA LYS A 828 18.55 10.90 -5.98
C LYS A 828 18.82 11.28 -7.44
N ALA A 829 19.23 10.29 -8.25
CA ALA A 829 19.82 10.55 -9.56
C ALA A 829 19.05 9.89 -10.72
N LEU A 830 18.46 8.71 -10.52
CA LEU A 830 17.74 7.98 -11.57
C LEU A 830 16.46 7.33 -11.02
N LEU A 831 15.33 7.59 -11.68
CA LEU A 831 14.04 6.98 -11.39
C LEU A 831 13.55 6.19 -12.60
N ILE A 832 13.29 4.89 -12.41
CA ILE A 832 12.70 4.02 -13.43
C ILE A 832 11.37 3.50 -12.89
N VAL A 833 10.28 3.71 -13.61
CA VAL A 833 8.95 3.22 -13.28
C VAL A 833 8.55 2.20 -14.33
N VAL A 834 8.14 1.01 -13.91
CA VAL A 834 7.69 -0.09 -14.76
C VAL A 834 6.25 -0.42 -14.40
N GLY A 835 5.36 -0.37 -15.37
CA GLY A 835 3.95 -0.59 -15.11
C GLY A 835 3.04 -0.55 -16.33
N ASN A 836 1.79 -0.94 -16.14
CA ASN A 836 0.81 -0.95 -17.20
C ASN A 836 0.18 0.44 -17.40
N PRO A 837 0.49 1.15 -18.50
CA PRO A 837 0.04 2.53 -18.68
C PRO A 837 -1.47 2.65 -18.87
N VAL A 838 -2.16 1.61 -19.37
CA VAL A 838 -3.61 1.61 -19.59
C VAL A 838 -4.36 1.60 -18.25
N ILE A 839 -3.87 0.83 -17.28
CA ILE A 839 -4.48 0.76 -15.94
C ILE A 839 -4.09 1.98 -15.12
N LEU A 840 -2.81 2.38 -15.16
CA LEU A 840 -2.30 3.51 -14.37
C LEU A 840 -2.93 4.84 -14.79
N SER A 841 -3.21 5.04 -16.08
CA SER A 841 -3.83 6.28 -16.57
C SER A 841 -5.26 6.52 -16.09
N LYS A 842 -5.88 5.53 -15.42
CA LYS A 842 -7.19 5.70 -14.78
C LYS A 842 -7.13 6.51 -13.48
N ASP A 843 -5.96 6.55 -12.85
CA ASP A 843 -5.72 7.39 -11.68
C ASP A 843 -5.16 8.76 -12.11
N PRO A 844 -5.72 9.90 -11.65
CA PRO A 844 -5.29 11.23 -12.07
C PRO A 844 -3.81 11.53 -11.79
N THR A 845 -3.28 11.04 -10.66
CA THR A 845 -1.88 11.27 -10.26
C THR A 845 -0.93 10.54 -11.19
N TRP A 846 -1.20 9.27 -11.46
CA TRP A 846 -0.41 8.48 -12.41
C TRP A 846 -0.56 8.98 -13.85
N GLN A 847 -1.76 9.37 -14.26
CA GLN A 847 -2.01 9.94 -15.59
C GLN A 847 -1.14 11.19 -15.81
N ARG A 848 -1.10 12.11 -14.82
CA ARG A 848 -0.27 13.31 -14.88
C ARG A 848 1.22 12.97 -15.01
N PHE A 849 1.70 11.96 -14.28
CA PHE A 849 3.08 11.50 -14.36
C PHE A 849 3.44 10.90 -15.73
N ILE A 850 2.56 10.06 -16.29
CA ILE A 850 2.74 9.45 -17.61
C ILE A 850 2.80 10.53 -18.69
N GLN A 851 1.87 11.49 -18.67
CA GLN A 851 1.86 12.64 -19.59
C GLN A 851 3.16 13.46 -19.52
N TYR A 852 3.68 13.69 -18.31
CA TYR A 852 4.97 14.37 -18.14
C TYR A 852 6.13 13.59 -18.76
N CYS A 853 6.17 12.27 -18.56
CA CYS A 853 7.19 11.43 -19.18
C CYS A 853 7.06 11.42 -20.71
N GLU A 854 5.84 11.49 -21.26
CA GLU A 854 5.62 11.58 -22.71
C GLU A 854 6.11 12.92 -23.27
N LEU A 855 5.69 14.04 -22.67
CA LEU A 855 6.07 15.39 -23.10
C LEU A 855 7.59 15.60 -23.07
N GLU A 856 8.25 15.07 -22.03
CA GLU A 856 9.70 15.14 -21.89
C GLU A 856 10.44 14.02 -22.61
N GLN A 857 9.76 13.17 -23.39
CA GLN A 857 10.35 12.04 -24.13
C GLN A 857 11.12 11.05 -23.22
N GLY A 858 10.71 10.90 -21.97
CA GLY A 858 11.19 9.87 -21.03
C GLY A 858 10.35 8.58 -21.02
N TYR A 859 9.36 8.49 -21.90
CA TYR A 859 8.50 7.31 -22.06
C TYR A 859 9.11 6.28 -23.02
N THR A 860 9.02 4.99 -22.69
CA THR A 860 9.43 3.87 -23.55
C THR A 860 8.58 2.63 -23.29
N GLY A 861 8.66 1.61 -24.15
CA GLY A 861 7.90 0.36 -24.01
C GLY A 861 6.58 0.41 -24.76
N PHE A 862 5.56 -0.30 -24.26
CA PHE A 862 4.24 -0.36 -24.88
C PHE A 862 3.53 0.98 -24.83
N ASP A 863 3.14 1.54 -25.99
CA ASP A 863 2.36 2.78 -26.09
C ASP A 863 0.89 2.53 -25.74
N TYR A 864 0.36 3.22 -24.74
CA TYR A 864 -1.05 3.09 -24.34
C TYR A 864 -2.03 3.61 -25.41
N LYS A 865 -1.58 4.44 -26.35
CA LYS A 865 -2.38 4.82 -27.54
C LYS A 865 -2.63 3.66 -28.50
N ASP A 866 -1.86 2.57 -28.37
CA ASP A 866 -2.09 1.34 -29.11
C ASP A 866 -3.21 0.49 -28.50
N ALA A 867 -3.63 0.80 -27.27
CA ALA A 867 -4.86 0.30 -26.70
C ALA A 867 -6.01 1.27 -27.02
N GLU A 868 -7.13 0.73 -27.46
CA GLU A 868 -8.30 1.52 -27.82
C GLU A 868 -8.92 2.24 -26.61
N GLY A 869 -9.42 3.46 -26.83
CA GLY A 869 -10.07 4.26 -25.79
C GLY A 869 -11.40 3.64 -25.34
N GLU A 870 -11.80 3.88 -24.08
CA GLU A 870 -13.05 3.35 -23.53
C GLU A 870 -14.27 3.80 -24.36
N GLU A 871 -14.23 4.96 -24.99
CA GLU A 871 -15.33 5.50 -25.80
C GLU A 871 -15.62 4.70 -27.08
N ASP A 872 -14.56 4.31 -27.78
CA ASP A 872 -14.64 3.51 -29.00
C ASP A 872 -15.09 2.08 -28.69
N MET A 873 -14.61 1.54 -27.56
CA MET A 873 -15.03 0.23 -27.04
C MET A 873 -16.52 0.24 -26.69
N VAL A 874 -17.00 1.26 -25.96
CA VAL A 874 -18.43 1.38 -25.57
C VAL A 874 -19.32 1.47 -26.80
N SER A 875 -18.97 2.32 -27.76
CA SER A 875 -19.72 2.50 -29.01
C SER A 875 -19.81 1.19 -29.81
N ARG A 876 -18.72 0.42 -29.85
CA ARG A 876 -18.70 -0.88 -30.50
C ARG A 876 -19.56 -1.91 -29.78
N LEU A 877 -19.41 -2.05 -28.46
CA LEU A 877 -20.18 -3.00 -27.65
C LEU A 877 -21.68 -2.74 -27.76
N ALA A 878 -22.09 -1.47 -27.79
CA ALA A 878 -23.49 -1.08 -27.97
C ALA A 878 -24.07 -1.47 -29.34
N SER A 879 -23.22 -1.65 -30.36
CA SER A 879 -23.63 -2.01 -31.72
C SER A 879 -23.80 -3.52 -31.97
N LEU A 880 -23.41 -4.37 -31.00
CA LEU A 880 -23.39 -5.84 -31.16
C LEU A 880 -24.78 -6.45 -30.96
N LYS A 881 -25.15 -7.42 -31.79
CA LYS A 881 -26.41 -8.18 -31.66
C LYS A 881 -26.20 -9.42 -30.78
N ILE A 882 -26.13 -9.22 -29.48
CA ILE A 882 -26.07 -10.33 -28.51
C ILE A 882 -27.51 -10.73 -28.19
N SER A 883 -28.05 -11.72 -28.91
CA SER A 883 -29.40 -12.26 -28.67
C SER A 883 -29.44 -13.08 -27.38
N SER A 884 -30.53 -12.93 -26.63
CA SER A 884 -30.67 -13.42 -25.26
C SER A 884 -32.02 -14.09 -25.06
N ASP A 885 -32.19 -15.30 -25.56
CA ASP A 885 -33.41 -16.09 -25.29
C ASP A 885 -33.51 -16.53 -23.81
N GLY A 886 -32.44 -16.34 -23.01
CA GLY A 886 -32.45 -16.50 -21.55
C GLY A 886 -32.67 -15.22 -20.71
N MET A 887 -32.76 -14.02 -21.30
CA MET A 887 -32.90 -12.77 -20.52
C MET A 887 -34.33 -12.46 -20.06
N GLN A 888 -35.35 -13.21 -20.48
CA GLN A 888 -36.72 -12.97 -20.02
C GLN A 888 -36.98 -13.44 -18.58
N HIS A 889 -36.09 -14.23 -17.97
CA HIS A 889 -36.32 -14.78 -16.62
C HIS A 889 -35.35 -14.33 -15.53
N TYR A 890 -34.31 -13.55 -15.84
CA TYR A 890 -33.40 -13.03 -14.82
C TYR A 890 -33.11 -11.55 -15.06
N VAL A 891 -33.78 -10.72 -14.27
CA VAL A 891 -33.74 -9.25 -14.24
C VAL A 891 -34.48 -8.60 -15.41
N THR A 892 -35.81 -8.60 -15.32
CA THR A 892 -36.60 -7.61 -16.05
C THR A 892 -36.18 -6.23 -15.56
N LEU A 893 -35.84 -5.36 -16.51
CA LEU A 893 -35.58 -3.93 -16.30
C LEU A 893 -36.68 -3.27 -15.46
N SER A 894 -37.90 -3.82 -15.42
CA SER A 894 -38.99 -3.37 -14.55
C SER A 894 -38.65 -3.43 -13.07
N GLU A 895 -37.96 -4.45 -12.55
CA GLU A 895 -37.70 -4.55 -11.09
C GLU A 895 -36.58 -3.60 -10.64
N LEU A 896 -35.50 -3.47 -11.42
CA LEU A 896 -34.46 -2.48 -11.14
C LEU A 896 -34.99 -1.05 -11.34
N TYR A 897 -35.81 -0.82 -12.37
CA TYR A 897 -36.50 0.45 -12.59
C TYR A 897 -37.48 0.76 -11.45
N TYR A 898 -38.22 -0.23 -10.94
CA TYR A 898 -39.16 -0.03 -9.84
C TYR A 898 -38.45 0.25 -8.50
N VAL A 899 -37.31 -0.39 -8.25
CA VAL A 899 -36.48 -0.14 -7.05
C VAL A 899 -35.78 1.22 -7.14
N LEU A 900 -35.22 1.59 -8.30
CA LEU A 900 -34.58 2.89 -8.49
C LEU A 900 -35.59 4.04 -8.48
N VAL A 901 -36.75 3.87 -9.14
CA VAL A 901 -37.84 4.86 -9.13
C VAL A 901 -38.44 5.00 -7.73
N ARG A 902 -38.56 3.92 -6.92
CA ARG A 902 -38.97 4.04 -5.52
C ARG A 902 -37.91 4.68 -4.63
N LEU A 903 -36.62 4.44 -4.84
CA LEU A 903 -35.54 5.12 -4.12
C LEU A 903 -35.50 6.61 -4.47
N ILE A 904 -35.65 6.96 -5.74
CA ILE A 904 -35.73 8.35 -6.21
C ILE A 904 -37.01 9.03 -5.70
N PHE A 905 -38.18 8.36 -5.73
CA PHE A 905 -39.41 8.91 -5.15
C PHE A 905 -39.35 9.06 -3.63
N ALA A 906 -38.74 8.09 -2.92
CA ALA A 906 -38.54 8.18 -1.48
C ALA A 906 -37.57 9.30 -1.08
N PHE A 907 -36.59 9.61 -1.93
CA PHE A 907 -35.64 10.71 -1.74
C PHE A 907 -36.26 12.08 -2.07
N VAL A 908 -36.98 12.18 -3.19
CA VAL A 908 -37.71 13.41 -3.59
C VAL A 908 -38.86 13.72 -2.62
N SER A 909 -39.48 12.70 -2.02
CA SER A 909 -40.50 12.85 -0.96
C SER A 909 -39.92 13.21 0.41
N ARG A 910 -38.59 13.11 0.63
CA ARG A 910 -37.91 13.50 1.86
C ARG A 910 -37.26 14.89 1.80
N TYR A 911 -37.11 15.43 0.58
CA TYR A 911 -36.46 16.73 0.30
C TYR A 911 -37.43 17.80 -0.26
N ARG A 912 -38.68 17.44 -0.54
CA ARG A 912 -39.83 18.36 -0.45
C ARG A 912 -40.40 18.28 0.96
#